data_AF-A0AAV4W5U7-F1
#
_entry.id   AF-A0AAV4W5U7-F1
#
_cell.length_a   1.000
_cell.length_b   1.000
_cell.length_c   1.000
_cell.angle_alpha   90.00
_cell.angle_beta   90.00
_cell.angle_gamma   90.00
#
_symmetry.space_group_name_H-M   'P 1'
#
loop_
_entity.id
_entity.type
_entity.pdbx_description
1 polymer ?
#
loop_
_entity_poly.entity_id
_entity_poly.type
_entity_poly.pdbx_seq_one_letter_code
_entity_poly.pdbx_strand_id
1 'polypeptide(L)'
;MEEPPPPDRVHVNISQANWRSVKSTIFNILKAHSSSGYSEVNSLISTIEKEITERLSTTTKNRRSPKRAYGAVWWTQELRAKRSKTRALRRLFQKEKDPALRNTNLAAFKRSQAKYKKLIIHTETNKFKSFINSVTTSSFFGKNFQILAHKKSRQLSLKGILIEDFSSTTSIQDTYTEILAYHFPHSTSVDSLLFSSSSPQDLVPITKMELEAVIEGIKPKKASGIDGLPDEIVKELFYANPEWFTSLLNHLLSTGHFPKVWKWARIVLIPKEGRTLNLPQDFRPICILPCWGKVLDKVITERLAYHLESGKLLHDLQYGFRKQRSTINALQHIKDFAHMAKNRKHLTCLVSIDMANAFNSVDWTLLRDKIAHLTIPDYLKNIIYSFLEDRTVSMGSTSRSYSKGVPQGSSLGPLLWNIFVNDLLNNNLGEDICLQAFADDIIIMFSAPATYQFTQMCSGPLSTINDWIHNNKLTINHSKSVFTILANRRPQLEFPPRTNNRQSTQIMHKLTRITRVTWGLNPIIKKEIYKRVIEKILTYGFELWYNDSARQNIKLCKLQRIGLLSITKSYRTVSSDALYILAGIPPIHITLQNRIKLYHLCYLKQDVSIQGIAYSPMEVESIPTIDPPWNRFRITWNIYNNDVRCVTIFTDGSKLDNPTGCALVVFIDGHEAEHMLCSSIYSFTVV
;
A
#
# COMPACT_ATOMS: atom_id res chain seq x y z
N MET A 1 -12.21 0.11 41.06
CA MET A 1 -12.17 -1.27 40.54
C MET A 1 -11.18 -1.27 39.39
N GLU A 2 -10.01 -1.87 39.59
CA GLU A 2 -9.00 -2.00 38.54
C GLU A 2 -9.52 -2.95 37.45
N GLU A 3 -9.60 -2.48 36.21
CA GLU A 3 -9.92 -3.34 35.06
C GLU A 3 -8.81 -4.39 34.90
N PRO A 4 -9.16 -5.64 34.58
CA PRO A 4 -8.17 -6.69 34.42
C PRO A 4 -7.20 -6.36 33.28
N PRO A 5 -5.90 -6.72 33.41
CA PRO A 5 -4.93 -6.52 32.35
C PRO A 5 -5.38 -7.26 31.08
N PRO A 6 -5.04 -6.73 29.88
CA PRO A 6 -5.42 -7.37 28.63
C PRO A 6 -4.87 -8.80 28.60
N PRO A 7 -5.66 -9.79 28.14
CA PRO A 7 -5.27 -11.20 28.17
C PRO A 7 -3.97 -11.46 27.40
N ASP A 8 -3.17 -12.38 27.93
CA ASP A 8 -1.92 -12.82 27.31
C ASP A 8 -2.16 -13.30 25.87
N ARG A 9 -1.33 -12.81 24.94
CA ARG A 9 -1.54 -12.98 23.49
C ARG A 9 -1.36 -14.43 23.06
N VAL A 10 -2.45 -15.11 22.75
CA VAL A 10 -2.40 -16.38 22.01
C VAL A 10 -2.32 -16.09 20.51
N HIS A 11 -1.13 -16.25 19.92
CA HIS A 11 -0.99 -16.24 18.46
C HIS A 11 -1.37 -17.61 17.88
N VAL A 12 -2.66 -17.76 17.56
CA VAL A 12 -3.25 -18.96 16.93
C VAL A 12 -2.63 -19.19 15.54
N ASN A 13 -2.05 -20.38 15.31
CA ASN A 13 -1.51 -20.75 13.99
C ASN A 13 -2.61 -21.38 13.11
N ILE A 14 -3.36 -20.51 12.46
CA ILE A 14 -4.52 -20.84 11.63
C ILE A 14 -4.22 -21.81 10.49
N SER A 15 -3.02 -21.72 9.89
CA SER A 15 -2.67 -22.54 8.72
C SER A 15 -2.53 -24.03 9.03
N GLN A 16 -2.56 -24.41 10.31
CA GLN A 16 -2.52 -25.80 10.78
C GLN A 16 -3.79 -26.17 11.56
N ALA A 17 -4.80 -25.30 11.60
CA ALA A 17 -6.04 -25.55 12.32
C ALA A 17 -6.91 -26.57 11.58
N ASN A 18 -7.51 -27.50 12.31
CA ASN A 18 -8.54 -28.38 11.76
C ASN A 18 -9.88 -27.64 11.70
N TRP A 19 -10.14 -26.99 10.58
CA TRP A 19 -11.31 -26.13 10.40
C TRP A 19 -12.65 -26.85 10.57
N ARG A 20 -12.75 -28.15 10.25
CA ARG A 20 -13.98 -28.91 10.47
C ARG A 20 -14.32 -28.99 11.96
N SER A 21 -13.31 -29.23 12.80
CA SER A 21 -13.46 -29.27 14.27
C SER A 21 -13.74 -27.88 14.87
N VAL A 22 -13.07 -26.85 14.35
CA VAL A 22 -13.32 -25.45 14.75
C VAL A 22 -14.76 -25.05 14.43
N LYS A 23 -15.25 -25.36 13.23
CA LYS A 23 -16.59 -25.01 12.77
C LYS A 23 -17.69 -25.71 13.58
N SER A 24 -17.51 -27.00 13.91
CA SER A 24 -18.46 -27.72 14.77
C SER A 24 -18.47 -27.16 16.20
N THR A 25 -17.29 -26.79 16.72
CA THR A 25 -17.17 -26.16 18.05
C THR A 25 -17.88 -24.82 18.08
N ILE A 26 -17.64 -23.95 17.08
CA ILE A 26 -18.32 -22.66 16.97
C ILE A 26 -19.83 -22.86 16.86
N PHE A 27 -20.30 -23.80 16.02
CA PHE A 27 -21.72 -24.08 15.87
C PHE A 27 -22.39 -24.46 17.21
N ASN A 28 -21.75 -25.32 18.00
CA ASN A 28 -22.28 -25.73 19.30
C ASN A 28 -22.34 -24.55 20.30
N ILE A 29 -21.32 -23.70 20.31
CA ILE A 29 -21.29 -22.48 21.15
C ILE A 29 -22.44 -21.55 20.75
N LEU A 30 -22.61 -21.29 19.45
CA LEU A 30 -23.67 -20.42 18.95
C LEU A 30 -25.07 -20.98 19.23
N LYS A 31 -25.24 -22.30 19.12
CA LYS A 31 -26.50 -22.98 19.43
C LYS A 31 -26.83 -22.95 20.93
N ALA A 32 -25.84 -23.03 21.81
CA ALA A 32 -26.06 -22.89 23.26
C ALA A 32 -26.58 -21.48 23.62
N HIS A 33 -26.13 -20.48 22.87
CA HIS A 33 -26.44 -19.06 23.09
C HIS A 33 -27.56 -18.51 22.19
N SER A 34 -28.22 -19.34 21.38
CA SER A 34 -29.35 -18.88 20.56
C SER A 34 -30.62 -18.64 21.38
N SER A 35 -30.74 -19.23 22.57
CA SER A 35 -31.91 -19.15 23.44
C SER A 35 -31.84 -17.99 24.45
N SER A 36 -30.67 -17.40 24.66
CA SER A 36 -30.40 -16.40 25.71
C SER A 36 -30.93 -14.99 25.41
N GLY A 37 -31.56 -14.76 24.26
CA GLY A 37 -32.06 -13.44 23.86
C GLY A 37 -30.93 -12.41 23.67
N TYR A 38 -31.30 -11.16 23.37
CA TYR A 38 -30.37 -10.06 23.09
C TYR A 38 -30.49 -8.89 24.09
N SER A 39 -30.93 -9.14 25.33
CA SER A 39 -31.04 -8.10 26.36
C SER A 39 -29.68 -7.58 26.84
N GLU A 40 -28.67 -8.45 26.93
CA GLU A 40 -27.29 -8.12 27.31
C GLU A 40 -26.27 -8.43 26.21
N VAL A 41 -26.42 -7.81 25.03
CA VAL A 41 -25.63 -8.15 23.83
C VAL A 41 -24.12 -8.05 24.03
N ASN A 42 -23.64 -7.06 24.81
CA ASN A 42 -22.21 -6.93 25.09
C ASN A 42 -21.64 -8.12 25.88
N SER A 43 -22.40 -8.61 26.87
CA SER A 43 -22.01 -9.76 27.70
C SER A 43 -22.02 -11.05 26.88
N LEU A 44 -23.07 -11.22 26.07
CA LEU A 44 -23.22 -12.33 25.13
C LEU A 44 -22.03 -12.43 24.16
N ILE A 45 -21.71 -11.33 23.47
CA ILE A 45 -20.59 -11.29 22.51
C ILE A 45 -19.26 -11.59 23.21
N SER A 46 -19.01 -10.97 24.38
CA SER A 46 -17.77 -11.19 25.14
C SER A 46 -17.58 -12.65 25.53
N THR A 47 -18.66 -13.31 25.94
CA THR A 47 -18.66 -14.71 26.36
C THR A 47 -18.32 -15.63 25.20
N ILE A 48 -18.97 -15.41 24.04
CA ILE A 48 -18.73 -16.20 22.83
C ILE A 48 -17.30 -15.96 22.31
N GLU A 49 -16.83 -14.71 22.24
CA GLU A 49 -15.46 -14.39 21.81
C GLU A 49 -14.41 -15.06 22.71
N LYS A 50 -14.62 -15.04 24.02
CA LYS A 50 -13.73 -15.71 25.00
C LYS A 50 -13.72 -17.22 24.81
N GLU A 51 -14.90 -17.85 24.72
CA GLU A 51 -15.01 -19.30 24.56
C GLU A 51 -14.36 -19.78 23.24
N ILE A 52 -14.57 -19.05 22.14
CA ILE A 52 -13.91 -19.33 20.86
C ILE A 52 -12.39 -19.22 20.99
N THR A 53 -11.89 -18.16 21.63
CA THR A 53 -10.46 -17.92 21.81
C THR A 53 -9.80 -19.03 22.62
N GLU A 54 -10.41 -19.43 23.74
CA GLU A 54 -9.93 -20.52 24.59
C GLU A 54 -9.90 -21.86 23.83
N ARG A 55 -10.97 -22.20 23.11
CA ARG A 55 -11.05 -23.45 22.33
C ARG A 55 -10.07 -23.48 21.15
N LEU A 56 -9.77 -22.33 20.54
CA LEU A 56 -8.77 -22.22 19.47
C LEU A 56 -7.33 -22.33 20.00
N SER A 57 -7.08 -21.80 21.21
CA SER A 57 -5.77 -21.89 21.86
C SER A 57 -5.39 -23.34 22.19
N THR A 58 -6.36 -24.18 22.52
CA THR A 58 -6.16 -25.59 22.86
C THR A 58 -6.01 -26.49 21.63
N THR A 59 -6.63 -26.13 20.51
CA THR A 59 -6.62 -26.93 19.26
C THR A 59 -5.48 -26.57 18.29
N THR A 60 -4.81 -25.43 18.45
CA THR A 60 -3.74 -24.99 17.55
C THR A 60 -2.36 -24.98 18.21
N LYS A 61 -1.34 -25.48 17.51
CA LYS A 61 0.05 -25.39 18.00
C LYS A 61 0.49 -23.93 18.04
N ASN A 62 0.84 -23.45 19.23
CA ASN A 62 1.42 -22.11 19.43
C ASN A 62 2.60 -21.87 18.47
N ARG A 63 2.58 -20.73 17.79
CA ARG A 63 3.66 -20.31 16.89
C ARG A 63 4.94 -20.08 17.71
N ARG A 64 5.85 -21.05 17.73
CA ARG A 64 7.17 -20.89 18.37
C ARG A 64 7.92 -19.75 17.68
N SER A 65 8.30 -18.73 18.45
CA SER A 65 9.23 -17.68 18.02
C SER A 65 10.51 -18.33 17.48
N PRO A 66 10.99 -18.00 16.28
CA PRO A 66 12.25 -18.55 15.78
C PRO A 66 13.38 -18.15 16.74
N LYS A 67 14.12 -19.13 17.27
CA LYS A 67 15.31 -18.88 18.08
C LYS A 67 16.26 -17.99 17.27
N ARG A 68 16.54 -16.79 17.79
CA ARG A 68 17.49 -15.85 17.16
C ARG A 68 18.87 -16.49 17.17
N ALA A 69 19.39 -16.85 15.99
CA ALA A 69 20.80 -17.16 15.85
C ALA A 69 21.59 -15.85 16.02
N TYR A 70 22.13 -15.61 17.21
CA TYR A 70 23.05 -14.50 17.45
C TYR A 70 24.42 -14.83 16.82
N GLY A 71 24.52 -14.60 15.52
CA GLY A 71 25.76 -14.76 14.75
C GLY A 71 25.57 -14.30 13.30
N ALA A 72 26.63 -13.78 12.69
CA ALA A 72 26.62 -13.52 11.25
C ALA A 72 26.34 -14.84 10.52
N VAL A 73 25.22 -14.92 9.81
CA VAL A 73 24.69 -16.15 9.16
C VAL A 73 25.68 -16.81 8.19
N TRP A 74 26.66 -16.04 7.72
CA TRP A 74 27.71 -16.48 6.80
C TRP A 74 29.01 -16.94 7.47
N TRP A 75 29.12 -16.84 8.80
CA TRP A 75 30.34 -17.19 9.53
C TRP A 75 30.51 -18.71 9.64
N THR A 76 31.67 -19.24 9.23
CA THR A 76 31.98 -20.69 9.21
C THR A 76 33.19 -21.04 10.08
N GLN A 77 33.35 -22.33 10.41
CA GLN A 77 34.52 -22.84 11.12
C GLN A 77 35.82 -22.64 10.31
N GLU A 78 35.75 -22.73 8.98
CA GLU A 78 36.87 -22.45 8.07
C GLU A 78 37.33 -20.99 8.15
N LEU A 79 36.39 -20.03 8.16
CA LEU A 79 36.70 -18.61 8.37
C LEU A 79 37.35 -18.36 9.73
N ARG A 80 36.87 -19.06 10.78
CA ARG A 80 37.45 -19.01 12.12
C ARG A 80 38.90 -19.48 12.12
N ALA A 81 39.20 -20.60 11.45
CA ALA A 81 40.55 -21.14 11.31
C ALA A 81 41.48 -20.19 10.53
N LYS A 82 41.04 -19.65 9.38
CA LYS A 82 41.83 -18.69 8.59
C LYS A 82 42.07 -17.37 9.31
N ARG A 83 41.10 -16.89 10.10
CA ARG A 83 41.26 -15.71 10.97
C ARG A 83 42.34 -15.96 12.03
N SER A 84 42.29 -17.13 12.68
CA SER A 84 43.30 -17.53 13.68
C SER A 84 44.70 -17.57 13.07
N LYS A 85 44.88 -18.27 11.94
CA LYS A 85 46.17 -18.34 11.22
C LYS A 85 46.69 -16.96 10.80
N THR A 86 45.82 -16.10 10.27
CA THR A 86 46.20 -14.75 9.84
C THR A 86 46.61 -13.86 11.03
N ARG A 87 45.96 -14.02 12.19
CA ARG A 87 46.33 -13.33 13.43
C ARG A 87 47.66 -13.84 13.99
N ALA A 88 47.92 -15.15 13.94
CA ALA A 88 49.20 -15.73 14.34
C ALA A 88 50.36 -15.19 13.48
N LEU A 89 50.20 -15.18 12.15
CA LEU A 89 51.20 -14.62 11.23
C LEU A 89 51.42 -13.12 11.42
N ARG A 90 50.36 -12.36 11.75
CA ARG A 90 50.51 -10.94 12.12
C ARG A 90 51.36 -10.76 13.36
N ARG A 91 51.13 -11.58 14.40
CA ARG A 91 51.91 -11.54 15.65
C ARG A 91 53.37 -11.93 15.42
N LEU A 92 53.64 -12.95 14.60
CA LEU A 92 55.00 -13.34 14.22
C LEU A 92 55.75 -12.21 13.50
N PHE A 93 55.13 -11.59 12.49
CA PHE A 93 55.68 -10.41 11.82
C PHE A 93 55.96 -9.24 12.79
N GLN A 94 55.09 -9.01 13.77
CA GLN A 94 55.23 -7.90 14.72
C GLN A 94 56.29 -8.16 15.80
N LYS A 95 56.56 -9.43 16.12
CA LYS A 95 57.56 -9.84 17.13
C LYS A 95 58.98 -9.93 16.54
N GLU A 96 59.08 -10.13 15.22
CA GLU A 96 60.36 -10.35 14.54
C GLU A 96 61.22 -9.08 14.47
N LYS A 97 62.48 -9.18 14.89
CA LYS A 97 63.43 -8.05 14.93
C LYS A 97 64.44 -8.12 13.79
N ASP A 98 64.75 -9.31 13.28
CA ASP A 98 65.64 -9.49 12.12
C ASP A 98 64.98 -8.97 10.83
N PRO A 99 65.58 -8.00 10.10
CA PRO A 99 65.03 -7.44 8.86
C PRO A 99 64.70 -8.49 7.78
N ALA A 100 65.54 -9.52 7.61
CA ALA A 100 65.37 -10.53 6.57
C ALA A 100 64.16 -11.43 6.89
N LEU A 101 64.12 -11.98 8.11
CA LEU A 101 63.02 -12.82 8.59
C LEU A 101 61.71 -12.04 8.77
N ARG A 102 61.79 -10.73 9.05
CA ARG A 102 60.62 -9.86 9.13
C ARG A 102 59.95 -9.66 7.76
N ASN A 103 60.73 -9.52 6.70
CA ASN A 103 60.20 -9.39 5.33
C ASN A 103 59.52 -10.68 4.85
N THR A 104 60.08 -11.85 5.17
CA THR A 104 59.45 -13.15 4.85
C THR A 104 58.14 -13.35 5.62
N ASN A 105 58.12 -13.00 6.93
CA ASN A 105 56.93 -13.03 7.77
C ASN A 105 55.84 -12.03 7.30
N LEU A 106 56.24 -10.84 6.83
CA LEU A 106 55.33 -9.85 6.24
C LEU A 106 54.67 -10.39 4.97
N ALA A 107 55.45 -11.00 4.07
CA ALA A 107 54.94 -11.62 2.86
C ALA A 107 53.96 -12.76 3.18
N ALA A 108 54.28 -13.60 4.17
CA ALA A 108 53.39 -14.67 4.63
C ALA A 108 52.08 -14.13 5.24
N PHE A 109 52.15 -13.08 6.06
CA PHE A 109 50.97 -12.39 6.59
C PHE A 109 50.11 -11.79 5.47
N LYS A 110 50.70 -11.04 4.53
CA LYS A 110 49.97 -10.41 3.42
C LYS A 110 49.29 -11.45 2.52
N ARG A 111 49.97 -12.55 2.19
CA ARG A 111 49.40 -13.70 1.46
C ARG A 111 48.22 -14.33 2.22
N SER A 112 48.36 -14.56 3.52
CA SER A 112 47.27 -15.11 4.35
C SER A 112 46.10 -14.14 4.47
N GLN A 113 46.36 -12.84 4.60
CA GLN A 113 45.35 -11.79 4.68
C GLN A 113 44.55 -11.68 3.39
N ALA A 114 45.21 -11.74 2.22
CA ALA A 114 44.55 -11.75 0.92
C ALA A 114 43.64 -12.98 0.75
N LYS A 115 44.15 -14.17 1.10
CA LYS A 115 43.36 -15.43 1.09
C LYS A 115 42.15 -15.34 2.03
N TYR A 116 42.31 -14.80 3.23
CA TYR A 116 41.22 -14.61 4.19
C TYR A 116 40.15 -13.63 3.68
N LYS A 117 40.55 -12.48 3.12
CA LYS A 117 39.61 -11.51 2.51
C LYS A 117 38.83 -12.14 1.34
N LYS A 118 39.51 -12.90 0.47
CA LYS A 118 38.87 -13.61 -0.66
C LYS A 118 37.86 -14.64 -0.15
N LEU A 119 38.19 -15.38 0.90
CA LEU A 119 37.30 -16.36 1.51
C LEU A 119 36.06 -15.73 2.15
N ILE A 120 36.19 -14.57 2.82
CA ILE A 120 35.03 -13.81 3.34
C ILE A 120 34.06 -13.49 2.20
N ILE A 121 34.56 -12.86 1.13
CA ILE A 121 33.72 -12.47 -0.01
C ILE A 121 33.04 -13.69 -0.63
N HIS A 122 33.77 -14.80 -0.79
CA HIS A 122 33.24 -16.04 -1.34
C HIS A 122 32.14 -16.66 -0.47
N THR A 123 32.38 -16.77 0.85
CA THR A 123 31.43 -17.35 1.81
C THR A 123 30.18 -16.50 1.98
N GLU A 124 30.31 -15.17 2.09
CA GLU A 124 29.19 -14.22 2.07
C GLU A 124 28.35 -14.37 0.80
N THR A 125 29.01 -14.39 -0.36
CA THR A 125 28.34 -14.51 -1.67
C THR A 125 27.60 -15.84 -1.80
N ASN A 126 28.22 -16.97 -1.41
CA ASN A 126 27.59 -18.28 -1.52
C ASN A 126 26.42 -18.47 -0.55
N LYS A 127 26.55 -18.00 0.70
CA LYS A 127 25.45 -18.04 1.66
C LYS A 127 24.29 -17.16 1.21
N PHE A 128 24.57 -16.00 0.62
CA PHE A 128 23.55 -15.16 0.01
C PHE A 128 22.90 -15.82 -1.22
N LYS A 129 23.68 -16.49 -2.09
CA LYS A 129 23.13 -17.29 -3.20
C LYS A 129 22.18 -18.39 -2.72
N SER A 130 22.59 -19.19 -1.74
CA SER A 130 21.74 -20.25 -1.15
C SER A 130 20.47 -19.67 -0.51
N PHE A 131 20.58 -18.50 0.13
CA PHE A 131 19.41 -17.78 0.65
C PHE A 131 18.45 -17.37 -0.48
N ILE A 132 18.94 -16.75 -1.56
CA ILE A 132 18.10 -16.37 -2.71
C ILE A 132 17.47 -17.60 -3.37
N ASN A 133 18.20 -18.70 -3.50
CA ASN A 133 17.65 -19.95 -4.06
C ASN A 133 16.54 -20.57 -3.19
N SER A 134 16.66 -20.51 -1.86
CA SER A 134 15.59 -20.98 -0.96
C SER A 134 14.36 -20.06 -0.93
N VAL A 135 14.55 -18.77 -1.21
CA VAL A 135 13.47 -17.77 -1.28
C VAL A 135 12.75 -17.81 -2.63
N THR A 136 13.43 -18.16 -3.71
CA THR A 136 12.84 -18.28 -5.06
C THR A 136 12.01 -19.55 -5.24
N THR A 137 12.31 -20.62 -4.50
CA THR A 137 11.50 -21.86 -4.46
C THR A 137 10.26 -21.74 -3.58
N SER A 138 10.26 -20.83 -2.59
CA SER A 138 9.16 -20.67 -1.63
C SER A 138 8.33 -19.40 -1.89
N SER A 139 7.31 -19.54 -2.73
CA SER A 139 6.27 -18.55 -3.04
C SER A 139 6.68 -17.31 -3.85
N PHE A 140 5.84 -17.01 -4.84
CA PHE A 140 6.02 -15.96 -5.82
C PHE A 140 5.97 -14.52 -5.23
N PHE A 141 5.11 -14.26 -4.22
CA PHE A 141 4.83 -12.92 -3.69
C PHE A 141 5.17 -12.66 -2.21
N GLY A 142 5.72 -13.64 -1.49
CA GLY A 142 6.03 -13.50 -0.06
C GLY A 142 7.39 -12.83 0.21
N LYS A 143 8.38 -13.65 0.59
CA LYS A 143 9.72 -13.21 0.98
C LYS A 143 10.44 -12.43 -0.13
N ASN A 144 10.19 -12.76 -1.40
CA ASN A 144 10.77 -12.08 -2.58
C ASN A 144 10.45 -10.57 -2.61
N PHE A 145 9.22 -10.19 -2.26
CA PHE A 145 8.81 -8.78 -2.24
C PHE A 145 9.34 -8.06 -1.00
N GLN A 146 9.42 -8.72 0.15
CA GLN A 146 10.02 -8.13 1.38
C GLN A 146 11.49 -7.74 1.20
N ILE A 147 12.26 -8.54 0.44
CA ILE A 147 13.66 -8.24 0.10
C ILE A 147 13.78 -6.94 -0.72
N LEU A 148 12.86 -6.71 -1.66
CA LEU A 148 12.87 -5.54 -2.54
C LEU A 148 12.26 -4.30 -1.90
N ALA A 149 11.20 -4.49 -1.12
CA ALA A 149 10.51 -3.43 -0.40
C ALA A 149 11.47 -2.71 0.55
N HIS A 150 12.49 -3.40 1.10
CA HIS A 150 13.54 -2.82 1.93
C HIS A 150 13.00 -1.82 2.98
N LYS A 151 11.75 -1.99 3.44
CA LYS A 151 11.36 -1.51 4.75
C LYS A 151 12.08 -2.48 5.65
N LYS A 152 13.23 -2.07 6.21
CA LYS A 152 13.77 -2.78 7.37
C LYS A 152 12.55 -2.97 8.25
N SER A 153 12.17 -4.20 8.55
CA SER A 153 11.37 -4.49 9.73
C SER A 153 12.28 -4.20 10.92
N ARG A 154 12.74 -2.95 11.04
CA ARG A 154 13.22 -2.37 12.28
C ARG A 154 11.96 -2.45 13.11
N GLN A 155 11.93 -3.42 14.01
CA GLN A 155 11.06 -3.34 15.17
C GLN A 155 11.17 -1.88 15.65
N LEU A 156 10.04 -1.18 15.70
CA LEU A 156 10.01 0.23 16.03
C LEU A 156 10.57 0.33 17.45
N SER A 157 11.86 0.66 17.55
CA SER A 157 12.50 0.91 18.83
C SER A 157 12.17 2.35 19.15
N LEU A 158 11.00 2.56 19.74
CA LEU A 158 10.63 3.86 20.28
C LEU A 158 11.70 4.24 21.29
N LYS A 159 12.43 5.31 20.98
CA LYS A 159 13.21 6.04 21.97
C LYS A 159 12.28 7.02 22.66
N GLY A 160 12.71 7.60 23.78
CA GLY A 160 11.95 8.66 24.43
C GLY A 160 11.56 9.76 23.43
N ILE A 161 10.34 10.25 23.56
CA ILE A 161 9.76 11.33 22.76
C ILE A 161 9.92 12.63 23.54
N LEU A 162 10.10 13.74 22.82
CA LEU A 162 10.13 15.07 23.42
C LEU A 162 8.71 15.50 23.80
N ILE A 163 8.54 15.89 25.06
CA ILE A 163 7.32 16.47 25.62
C ILE A 163 7.38 18.00 25.43
N GLU A 164 6.26 18.69 25.64
CA GLU A 164 6.12 20.15 25.50
C GLU A 164 7.18 20.95 26.30
N ASP A 165 7.66 20.42 27.43
CA ASP A 165 8.71 21.02 28.26
C ASP A 165 10.15 20.76 27.77
N PHE A 166 10.33 20.24 26.54
CA PHE A 166 11.61 19.79 25.98
C PHE A 166 12.31 18.65 26.74
N SER A 167 11.65 18.07 27.73
CA SER A 167 12.09 16.86 28.42
C SER A 167 11.79 15.62 27.55
N SER A 168 12.62 14.58 27.69
CA SER A 168 12.41 13.30 27.00
C SER A 168 11.69 12.34 27.94
N THR A 169 10.69 11.60 27.43
CA THR A 169 10.10 10.50 28.18
C THR A 169 11.18 9.48 28.58
N THR A 170 11.08 8.97 29.81
CA THR A 170 12.05 8.03 30.40
C THR A 170 11.60 6.59 30.24
N SER A 171 10.28 6.32 30.29
CA SER A 171 9.69 5.00 30.07
C SER A 171 9.01 4.86 28.70
N ILE A 172 8.96 3.62 28.21
CA ILE A 172 8.15 3.25 27.03
C ILE A 172 6.67 3.51 27.31
N GLN A 173 6.22 3.31 28.56
CA GLN A 173 4.83 3.53 28.95
C GLN A 173 4.46 5.01 28.83
N ASP A 174 5.29 5.92 29.32
CA ASP A 174 5.07 7.36 29.21
C ASP A 174 5.05 7.78 27.75
N THR A 175 5.97 7.22 26.95
CA THR A 175 5.99 7.42 25.50
C THR A 175 4.68 6.97 24.84
N TYR A 176 4.09 5.86 25.29
CA TYR A 176 2.78 5.42 24.81
C TYR A 176 1.66 6.37 25.22
N THR A 177 1.64 6.80 26.49
CA THR A 177 0.65 7.73 27.01
C THR A 177 0.65 9.04 26.23
N GLU A 178 1.82 9.62 25.96
CA GLU A 178 1.95 10.87 25.19
C GLU A 178 1.47 10.75 23.74
N ILE A 179 1.86 9.68 23.05
CA ILE A 179 1.40 9.43 21.67
C ILE A 179 -0.13 9.25 21.64
N LEU A 180 -0.68 8.50 22.60
CA LEU A 180 -2.12 8.28 22.69
C LEU A 180 -2.85 9.59 23.06
N ALA A 181 -2.29 10.43 23.93
CA ALA A 181 -2.87 11.71 24.29
C ALA A 181 -2.98 12.66 23.10
N TYR A 182 -1.92 12.75 22.30
CA TYR A 182 -1.89 13.60 21.11
C TYR A 182 -2.87 13.14 20.01
N HIS A 183 -2.94 11.83 19.76
CA HIS A 183 -3.77 11.30 18.66
C HIS A 183 -5.21 10.98 19.06
N PHE A 184 -5.49 10.78 20.35
CA PHE A 184 -6.81 10.41 20.85
C PHE A 184 -7.21 11.32 22.01
N PRO A 185 -7.48 12.61 21.72
CA PRO A 185 -7.85 13.58 22.74
C PRO A 185 -9.25 13.28 23.30
N HIS A 186 -9.46 13.71 24.54
CA HIS A 186 -10.72 13.59 25.25
C HIS A 186 -11.25 15.00 25.56
N SER A 187 -12.49 15.29 25.16
CA SER A 187 -13.26 16.47 25.55
C SER A 187 -14.11 16.17 26.77
N THR A 188 -14.18 17.11 27.72
CA THR A 188 -15.00 17.04 28.94
C THR A 188 -16.47 17.42 28.73
N SER A 189 -16.84 17.90 27.53
CA SER A 189 -18.21 18.30 27.20
C SER A 189 -19.07 17.07 26.88
N VAL A 190 -19.83 16.60 27.87
CA VAL A 190 -20.82 15.53 27.72
C VAL A 190 -22.18 16.16 27.48
N ASP A 191 -22.51 16.46 26.23
CA ASP A 191 -23.89 16.79 25.89
C ASP A 191 -24.66 15.48 25.71
N SER A 192 -25.57 15.22 26.65
CA SER A 192 -26.52 14.12 26.57
C SER A 192 -27.58 14.48 25.54
N LEU A 193 -27.52 13.89 24.34
CA LEU A 193 -28.52 14.13 23.29
C LEU A 193 -29.60 13.06 23.29
N LEU A 194 -30.82 13.51 23.01
CA LEU A 194 -32.04 12.71 22.92
C LEU A 194 -31.98 11.82 21.67
N PHE A 195 -31.99 10.50 21.85
CA PHE A 195 -32.22 9.57 20.76
C PHE A 195 -33.62 9.80 20.17
N SER A 196 -33.69 10.21 18.92
CA SER A 196 -34.94 10.16 18.16
C SER A 196 -35.32 8.69 17.98
N SER A 197 -36.50 8.31 18.47
CA SER A 197 -37.06 6.99 18.23
C SER A 197 -37.24 6.81 16.73
N SER A 198 -36.50 5.87 16.14
CA SER A 198 -36.59 5.56 14.73
C SER A 198 -37.99 5.03 14.42
N SER A 199 -38.65 5.57 13.41
CA SER A 199 -39.88 4.99 12.89
C SER A 199 -39.59 3.55 12.42
N PRO A 200 -40.42 2.55 12.75
CA PRO A 200 -40.20 1.16 12.29
C PRO A 200 -40.22 1.00 10.76
N GLN A 201 -40.71 2.00 10.02
CA GLN A 201 -40.91 1.94 8.57
C GLN A 201 -39.62 2.12 7.76
N ASP A 202 -38.59 2.76 8.33
CA ASP A 202 -37.33 3.05 7.61
C ASP A 202 -36.26 1.96 7.78
N LEU A 203 -36.47 0.97 8.66
CA LEU A 203 -35.49 -0.07 8.94
C LEU A 203 -35.51 -1.16 7.86
N VAL A 204 -34.45 -1.22 7.06
CA VAL A 204 -34.21 -2.33 6.12
C VAL A 204 -33.37 -3.40 6.82
N PRO A 205 -33.84 -4.66 6.96
CA PRO A 205 -33.03 -5.71 7.56
C PRO A 205 -31.84 -6.07 6.67
N ILE A 206 -30.76 -6.48 7.30
CA ILE A 206 -29.57 -7.08 6.68
C ILE A 206 -29.93 -8.45 6.15
N THR A 207 -29.63 -8.68 4.87
CA THR A 207 -29.84 -9.97 4.20
C THR A 207 -28.62 -10.86 4.34
N LYS A 208 -28.82 -12.18 4.26
CA LYS A 208 -27.72 -13.16 4.25
C LYS A 208 -26.75 -12.91 3.08
N MET A 209 -27.28 -12.56 1.90
CA MET A 209 -26.50 -12.27 0.70
C MET A 209 -25.62 -11.01 0.87
N GLU A 210 -26.16 -9.96 1.48
CA GLU A 210 -25.40 -8.74 1.82
C GLU A 210 -24.21 -9.07 2.74
N LEU A 211 -24.44 -9.88 3.79
CA LEU A 211 -23.38 -10.30 4.70
C LEU A 211 -22.35 -11.20 4.03
N GLU A 212 -22.80 -12.14 3.21
CA GLU A 212 -21.90 -13.02 2.46
C GLU A 212 -20.96 -12.21 1.57
N ALA A 213 -21.48 -11.24 0.81
CA ALA A 213 -20.66 -10.35 -0.02
C ALA A 213 -19.61 -9.56 0.80
N VAL A 214 -20.01 -9.04 1.96
CA VAL A 214 -19.09 -8.33 2.88
C VAL A 214 -17.99 -9.25 3.39
N ILE A 215 -18.36 -10.46 3.82
CA ILE A 215 -17.46 -11.45 4.43
C ILE A 215 -16.49 -12.00 3.38
N GLU A 216 -16.95 -12.31 2.18
CA GLU A 216 -16.09 -12.76 1.08
C GLU A 216 -15.02 -11.72 0.74
N GLY A 217 -15.39 -10.44 0.77
CA GLY A 217 -14.49 -9.30 0.55
C GLY A 217 -13.38 -9.13 1.62
N ILE A 218 -13.47 -9.82 2.76
CA ILE A 218 -12.45 -9.77 3.81
C ILE A 218 -11.17 -10.47 3.33
N LYS A 219 -10.09 -9.68 3.22
CA LYS A 219 -8.76 -10.16 2.81
C LYS A 219 -8.09 -10.94 3.95
N PRO A 220 -7.59 -12.17 3.69
CA PRO A 220 -6.92 -12.99 4.71
C PRO A 220 -5.55 -12.42 5.11
N LYS A 221 -5.00 -12.92 6.23
CA LYS A 221 -3.67 -12.63 6.77
C LYS A 221 -3.45 -11.17 7.19
N LYS A 222 -4.53 -10.49 7.53
CA LYS A 222 -4.48 -9.17 8.19
C LYS A 222 -4.14 -9.31 9.68
N ALA A 223 -3.74 -8.21 10.29
CA ALA A 223 -3.44 -8.20 11.72
C ALA A 223 -4.73 -8.23 12.55
N SER A 224 -4.77 -9.10 13.56
CA SER A 224 -5.89 -9.27 14.51
C SER A 224 -6.06 -8.08 15.45
N GLY A 225 -7.28 -7.85 15.93
CA GLY A 225 -7.63 -6.79 16.89
C GLY A 225 -7.14 -7.08 18.30
N ILE A 226 -7.84 -6.54 19.30
CA ILE A 226 -7.60 -6.84 20.72
C ILE A 226 -8.13 -8.22 21.11
N ASP A 227 -9.14 -8.70 20.36
CA ASP A 227 -9.70 -10.06 20.40
C ASP A 227 -8.66 -11.16 20.13
N GLY A 228 -7.54 -10.83 19.48
CA GLY A 228 -6.53 -11.81 19.07
C GLY A 228 -6.99 -12.74 17.95
N LEU A 229 -8.25 -12.61 17.52
CA LEU A 229 -8.87 -13.42 16.49
C LEU A 229 -8.48 -12.90 15.10
N PRO A 230 -7.92 -13.75 14.23
CA PRO A 230 -7.69 -13.42 12.83
C PRO A 230 -9.00 -13.24 12.07
N ASP A 231 -8.97 -12.34 11.08
CA ASP A 231 -10.13 -11.97 10.26
C ASP A 231 -10.76 -13.19 9.52
N GLU A 232 -10.00 -14.27 9.28
CA GLU A 232 -10.50 -15.51 8.69
C GLU A 232 -11.57 -16.23 9.55
N ILE A 233 -11.52 -16.08 10.88
CA ILE A 233 -12.48 -16.74 11.79
C ILE A 233 -13.90 -16.25 11.56
N VAL A 234 -14.06 -15.00 11.15
CA VAL A 234 -15.37 -14.42 10.82
C VAL A 234 -16.07 -15.22 9.72
N LYS A 235 -15.31 -15.69 8.71
CA LYS A 235 -15.84 -16.53 7.64
C LYS A 235 -16.38 -17.84 8.19
N GLU A 236 -15.57 -18.51 9.01
CA GLU A 236 -15.95 -19.78 9.62
C GLU A 236 -17.15 -19.63 10.56
N LEU A 237 -17.21 -18.53 11.31
CA LEU A 237 -18.30 -18.23 12.21
C LEU A 237 -19.62 -17.99 11.47
N PHE A 238 -19.59 -17.18 10.42
CA PHE A 238 -20.76 -16.95 9.58
C PHE A 238 -21.24 -18.24 8.93
N TYR A 239 -20.34 -19.02 8.30
CA TYR A 239 -20.72 -20.27 7.67
C TYR A 239 -21.07 -21.40 8.66
N ALA A 240 -20.75 -21.26 9.94
CA ALA A 240 -21.19 -22.19 10.98
C ALA A 240 -22.68 -21.99 11.28
N ASN A 241 -23.12 -20.75 11.49
CA ASN A 241 -24.54 -20.43 11.69
C ASN A 241 -24.89 -19.06 11.08
N PRO A 242 -25.23 -19.02 9.77
CA PRO A 242 -25.55 -17.77 9.09
C PRO A 242 -26.77 -17.06 9.67
N GLU A 243 -27.75 -17.82 10.18
CA GLU A 243 -29.00 -17.30 10.72
C GLU A 243 -28.78 -16.53 12.00
N TRP A 244 -28.09 -17.15 12.96
CA TRP A 244 -27.79 -16.49 14.22
C TRP A 244 -26.96 -15.21 14.01
N PHE A 245 -25.95 -15.25 13.14
CA PHE A 245 -25.09 -14.09 12.89
C PHE A 245 -25.86 -12.95 12.21
N THR A 246 -26.73 -13.27 11.26
CA THR A 246 -27.60 -12.28 10.60
C THR A 246 -28.59 -11.67 11.59
N SER A 247 -29.23 -12.49 12.43
CA SER A 247 -30.16 -12.03 13.45
C SER A 247 -29.50 -11.13 14.49
N LEU A 248 -28.27 -11.46 14.92
CA LEU A 248 -27.49 -10.62 15.83
C LEU A 248 -27.24 -9.23 15.23
N LEU A 249 -26.76 -9.16 13.99
CA LEU A 249 -26.48 -7.87 13.35
C LEU A 249 -27.76 -7.07 13.07
N ASN A 250 -28.86 -7.73 12.74
CA ASN A 250 -30.17 -7.10 12.60
C ASN A 250 -30.69 -6.52 13.92
N HIS A 251 -30.52 -7.24 15.02
CA HIS A 251 -30.88 -6.75 16.35
C HIS A 251 -30.05 -5.51 16.75
N LEU A 252 -28.74 -5.53 16.48
CA LEU A 252 -27.87 -4.37 16.71
C LEU A 252 -28.29 -3.16 15.86
N LEU A 253 -28.71 -3.41 14.62
CA LEU A 253 -29.17 -2.37 13.71
C LEU A 253 -30.52 -1.78 14.15
N SER A 254 -31.47 -2.61 14.54
CA SER A 254 -32.81 -2.17 14.99
C SER A 254 -32.75 -1.41 16.31
N THR A 255 -31.81 -1.76 17.19
CA THR A 255 -31.58 -1.06 18.45
C THR A 255 -30.69 0.18 18.31
N GLY A 256 -30.07 0.39 17.14
CA GLY A 256 -29.09 1.46 16.94
C GLY A 256 -27.84 1.32 17.81
N HIS A 257 -27.53 0.11 18.29
CA HIS A 257 -26.48 -0.12 19.27
C HIS A 257 -25.23 -0.73 18.63
N PHE A 258 -24.09 -0.06 18.75
CA PHE A 258 -22.78 -0.58 18.36
C PHE A 258 -22.05 -1.12 19.61
N PRO A 259 -21.78 -2.44 19.70
CA PRO A 259 -21.24 -3.07 20.90
C PRO A 259 -19.93 -2.45 21.42
N LYS A 260 -19.82 -2.23 22.72
CA LYS A 260 -18.65 -1.61 23.38
C LYS A 260 -17.37 -2.41 23.16
N VAL A 261 -17.47 -3.74 23.18
CA VAL A 261 -16.36 -4.66 22.90
C VAL A 261 -15.75 -4.45 21.51
N TRP A 262 -16.56 -4.03 20.53
CA TRP A 262 -16.10 -3.74 19.17
C TRP A 262 -15.56 -2.32 18.99
N LYS A 263 -15.75 -1.45 19.99
CA LYS A 263 -15.24 -0.07 20.02
C LYS A 263 -13.84 0.02 20.62
N TRP A 264 -13.32 -1.08 21.17
CA TRP A 264 -11.95 -1.18 21.68
C TRP A 264 -10.95 -1.56 20.58
N ALA A 265 -10.12 -0.60 20.17
CA ALA A 265 -9.14 -0.78 19.10
C ALA A 265 -7.71 -1.00 19.64
N ARG A 266 -6.97 -1.89 18.97
CA ARG A 266 -5.53 -2.06 19.21
C ARG A 266 -4.72 -1.14 18.30
N ILE A 267 -3.81 -0.35 18.85
CA ILE A 267 -2.99 0.61 18.08
C ILE A 267 -1.72 -0.05 17.56
N VAL A 268 -1.40 0.24 16.29
CA VAL A 268 -0.09 0.00 15.69
C VAL A 268 0.43 1.29 15.08
N LEU A 269 1.61 1.73 15.51
CA LEU A 269 2.24 2.94 15.00
C LEU A 269 2.99 2.66 13.69
N ILE A 270 2.70 3.46 12.66
CA ILE A 270 3.45 3.50 11.41
C ILE A 270 4.28 4.80 11.40
N PRO A 271 5.61 4.72 11.26
CA PRO A 271 6.46 5.91 11.23
C PRO A 271 6.25 6.67 9.92
N LYS A 272 6.16 7.99 9.99
CA LYS A 272 6.18 8.85 8.81
C LYS A 272 7.58 8.81 8.18
N GLU A 273 7.63 8.64 6.86
CA GLU A 273 8.90 8.49 6.15
C GLU A 273 9.73 9.79 6.21
N GLY A 274 11.05 9.67 6.42
CA GLY A 274 11.97 10.81 6.44
C GLY A 274 11.98 11.65 7.72
N ARG A 275 11.24 11.24 8.78
CA ARG A 275 11.23 11.93 10.08
C ARG A 275 12.24 11.33 11.06
N THR A 276 12.63 12.12 12.06
CA THR A 276 13.55 11.73 13.14
C THR A 276 12.89 10.78 14.14
N LEU A 277 11.55 10.79 14.24
CA LEU A 277 10.71 9.95 15.12
C LEU A 277 10.82 10.34 16.60
N ASN A 278 10.86 11.65 16.87
CA ASN A 278 11.04 12.20 18.22
C ASN A 278 9.79 12.91 18.75
N LEU A 279 8.75 13.07 17.94
CA LEU A 279 7.50 13.76 18.28
C LEU A 279 6.30 12.83 18.04
N PRO A 280 5.18 12.98 18.78
CA PRO A 280 3.98 12.19 18.55
C PRO A 280 3.48 12.27 17.10
N GLN A 281 3.49 13.47 16.51
CA GLN A 281 3.09 13.72 15.13
C GLN A 281 3.92 12.98 14.08
N ASP A 282 5.09 12.43 14.42
CA ASP A 282 5.92 11.65 13.48
C ASP A 282 5.36 10.24 13.25
N PHE A 283 4.35 9.83 14.02
CA PHE A 283 3.70 8.53 13.90
C PHE A 283 2.30 8.67 13.31
N ARG A 284 1.83 7.61 12.67
CA ARG A 284 0.44 7.41 12.28
C ARG A 284 -0.12 6.24 13.09
N PRO A 285 -1.11 6.46 13.96
CA PRO A 285 -1.72 5.37 14.71
C PRO A 285 -2.75 4.66 13.82
N ILE A 286 -2.55 3.36 13.60
CA ILE A 286 -3.55 2.52 12.93
C ILE A 286 -4.38 1.79 14.00
N CYS A 287 -5.68 2.02 13.97
CA CYS A 287 -6.68 1.36 14.81
C CYS A 287 -7.03 0.01 14.20
N ILE A 288 -6.58 -1.08 14.83
CA ILE A 288 -6.97 -2.44 14.44
C ILE A 288 -8.18 -2.83 15.28
N LEU A 289 -9.36 -2.77 14.65
CA LEU A 289 -10.64 -3.12 15.25
C LEU A 289 -10.80 -4.65 15.43
N PRO A 290 -11.65 -5.10 16.36
CA PRO A 290 -12.06 -6.50 16.48
C PRO A 290 -12.71 -7.02 15.19
N CYS A 291 -12.51 -8.29 14.90
CA CYS A 291 -12.87 -8.85 13.59
C CYS A 291 -14.38 -8.84 13.32
N TRP A 292 -15.22 -9.00 14.33
CA TRP A 292 -16.69 -8.98 14.18
C TRP A 292 -17.19 -7.56 13.97
N GLY A 293 -16.66 -6.62 14.76
CA GLY A 293 -16.93 -5.19 14.62
C GLY A 293 -16.61 -4.64 13.22
N LYS A 294 -15.57 -5.18 12.55
CA LYS A 294 -15.26 -4.81 11.15
C LYS A 294 -16.37 -5.19 10.17
N VAL A 295 -17.11 -6.27 10.43
CA VAL A 295 -18.22 -6.69 9.56
C VAL A 295 -19.35 -5.67 9.66
N LEU A 296 -19.78 -5.36 10.88
CA LEU A 296 -20.84 -4.37 11.10
C LEU A 296 -20.42 -2.98 10.59
N ASP A 297 -19.21 -2.53 10.90
CA ASP A 297 -18.60 -1.32 10.36
C ASP A 297 -18.68 -1.28 8.82
N LYS A 298 -18.35 -2.39 8.15
CA LYS A 298 -18.39 -2.49 6.69
C LYS A 298 -19.81 -2.49 6.12
N VAL A 299 -20.76 -3.17 6.75
CA VAL A 299 -22.18 -3.13 6.37
C VAL A 299 -22.74 -1.71 6.47
N ILE A 300 -22.53 -1.04 7.61
CA ILE A 300 -22.96 0.35 7.81
C ILE A 300 -22.31 1.27 6.77
N THR A 301 -21.02 1.07 6.48
CA THR A 301 -20.29 1.85 5.46
C THR A 301 -20.95 1.71 4.09
N GLU A 302 -21.32 0.50 3.66
CA GLU A 302 -21.89 0.28 2.33
C GLU A 302 -23.30 0.86 2.20
N ARG A 303 -24.13 0.73 3.23
CA ARG A 303 -25.46 1.34 3.29
C ARG A 303 -25.38 2.86 3.32
N LEU A 304 -24.52 3.43 4.17
CA LEU A 304 -24.30 4.88 4.22
C LEU A 304 -23.80 5.41 2.87
N ALA A 305 -22.81 4.76 2.26
CA ALA A 305 -22.32 5.15 0.94
C ALA A 305 -23.44 5.13 -0.13
N TYR A 306 -24.34 4.13 -0.09
CA TYR A 306 -25.49 4.09 -0.99
C TYR A 306 -26.39 5.32 -0.84
N HIS A 307 -26.77 5.69 0.38
CA HIS A 307 -27.61 6.88 0.62
C HIS A 307 -26.91 8.20 0.26
N LEU A 308 -25.61 8.33 0.57
CA LEU A 308 -24.84 9.52 0.24
C LEU A 308 -24.72 9.75 -1.27
N GLU A 309 -24.51 8.68 -2.05
CA GLU A 309 -24.37 8.79 -3.51
C GLU A 309 -25.73 8.89 -4.22
N SER A 310 -26.73 8.08 -3.83
CA SER A 310 -28.06 8.13 -4.44
C SER A 310 -28.80 9.44 -4.15
N GLY A 311 -28.66 9.99 -2.95
CA GLY A 311 -29.19 11.30 -2.57
C GLY A 311 -28.33 12.48 -3.02
N LYS A 312 -27.19 12.25 -3.68
CA LYS A 312 -26.20 13.29 -4.05
C LYS A 312 -25.84 14.23 -2.89
N LEU A 313 -25.70 13.66 -1.69
CA LEU A 313 -25.47 14.41 -0.45
C LEU A 313 -24.02 14.89 -0.30
N LEU A 314 -23.10 14.32 -1.09
CA LEU A 314 -21.69 14.75 -1.13
C LEU A 314 -21.43 15.62 -2.36
N HIS A 315 -20.71 16.72 -2.16
CA HIS A 315 -20.31 17.64 -3.21
C HIS A 315 -19.51 16.94 -4.31
N ASP A 316 -19.71 17.31 -5.58
CA ASP A 316 -19.08 16.65 -6.73
C ASP A 316 -17.56 16.79 -6.76
N LEU A 317 -17.03 17.86 -6.17
CA LEU A 317 -15.59 18.12 -6.04
C LEU A 317 -14.95 17.47 -4.80
N GLN A 318 -15.68 16.60 -4.08
CA GLN A 318 -15.10 15.64 -3.14
C GLN A 318 -14.75 14.36 -3.88
N TYR A 319 -13.46 14.06 -3.99
CA TYR A 319 -12.94 12.91 -4.73
C TYR A 319 -12.43 11.78 -3.82
N GLY A 320 -12.12 12.08 -2.55
CA GLY A 320 -11.57 11.10 -1.61
C GLY A 320 -12.59 10.06 -1.18
N PHE A 321 -12.16 8.81 -1.02
CA PHE A 321 -12.95 7.69 -0.45
C PHE A 321 -14.32 7.41 -1.09
N ARG A 322 -14.56 7.90 -2.30
CA ARG A 322 -15.81 7.67 -3.04
C ARG A 322 -15.63 6.63 -4.12
N LYS A 323 -16.67 5.85 -4.38
CA LYS A 323 -16.68 4.92 -5.51
C LYS A 323 -16.62 5.73 -6.81
N GLN A 324 -15.89 5.23 -7.81
CA GLN A 324 -15.74 5.85 -9.13
C GLN A 324 -15.09 7.25 -9.17
N ARG A 325 -14.64 7.80 -8.03
CA ARG A 325 -13.80 9.00 -7.96
C ARG A 325 -12.36 8.58 -7.69
N SER A 326 -11.41 9.27 -8.33
CA SER A 326 -9.99 8.95 -8.20
C SER A 326 -9.14 10.22 -8.12
N THR A 327 -7.89 10.04 -7.70
CA THR A 327 -6.85 11.08 -7.76
C THR A 327 -6.65 11.61 -9.18
N ILE A 328 -6.86 10.77 -10.19
CA ILE A 328 -6.76 11.15 -11.60
C ILE A 328 -7.88 12.12 -11.96
N ASN A 329 -9.12 11.87 -11.51
CA ASN A 329 -10.23 12.80 -11.76
C ASN A 329 -9.99 14.17 -11.11
N ALA A 330 -9.51 14.18 -9.85
CA ALA A 330 -9.18 15.42 -9.14
C ALA A 330 -8.08 16.23 -9.84
N LEU A 331 -7.04 15.55 -10.35
CA LEU A 331 -5.94 16.20 -11.07
C LEU A 331 -6.36 16.66 -12.48
N GLN A 332 -7.23 15.91 -13.14
CA GLN A 332 -7.79 16.30 -14.44
C GLN A 332 -8.59 17.60 -14.30
N HIS A 333 -9.42 17.71 -13.26
CA HIS A 333 -10.17 18.93 -12.97
C HIS A 333 -9.25 20.15 -12.75
N ILE A 334 -8.15 19.98 -12.01
CA ILE A 334 -7.12 21.03 -11.84
C ILE A 334 -6.55 21.47 -13.19
N LYS A 335 -6.23 20.49 -14.05
CA LYS A 335 -5.68 20.75 -15.39
C LYS A 335 -6.67 21.51 -16.27
N ASP A 336 -7.94 21.12 -16.24
CA ASP A 336 -9.01 21.77 -17.02
C ASP A 336 -9.26 23.20 -16.53
N PHE A 337 -9.31 23.43 -15.22
CA PHE A 337 -9.38 24.76 -14.63
C PHE A 337 -8.21 25.65 -15.09
N ALA A 338 -6.99 25.10 -15.06
CA ALA A 338 -5.81 25.82 -15.51
C ALA A 338 -5.83 26.15 -17.02
N HIS A 339 -6.37 25.24 -17.84
CA HIS A 339 -6.55 25.48 -19.27
C HIS A 339 -7.60 26.58 -19.52
N MET A 340 -8.72 26.58 -18.81
CA MET A 340 -9.76 27.62 -18.93
C MET A 340 -9.23 29.00 -18.53
N ALA A 341 -8.54 29.10 -17.38
CA ALA A 341 -7.91 30.34 -16.94
C ALA A 341 -6.90 30.86 -17.98
N LYS A 342 -6.09 29.96 -18.55
CA LYS A 342 -5.15 30.32 -19.62
C LYS A 342 -5.84 30.86 -20.87
N ASN A 343 -6.97 30.27 -21.28
CA ASN A 343 -7.74 30.76 -22.43
C ASN A 343 -8.28 32.17 -22.19
N ARG A 344 -8.59 32.53 -20.94
CA ARG A 344 -8.94 33.88 -20.50
C ARG A 344 -7.73 34.82 -20.31
N LYS A 345 -6.51 34.37 -20.63
CA LYS A 345 -5.24 35.07 -20.35
C LYS A 345 -4.99 35.33 -18.86
N HIS A 346 -5.65 34.58 -17.97
CA HIS A 346 -5.42 34.61 -16.54
C HIS A 346 -4.26 33.67 -16.15
N LEU A 347 -3.76 33.86 -14.93
CA LEU A 347 -2.90 32.91 -14.23
C LEU A 347 -3.76 32.01 -13.35
N THR A 348 -3.33 30.76 -13.20
CA THR A 348 -3.89 29.87 -12.19
C THR A 348 -2.99 29.84 -10.98
N CYS A 349 -3.56 30.17 -9.83
CA CYS A 349 -2.93 29.92 -8.55
C CYS A 349 -3.60 28.72 -7.89
N LEU A 350 -2.79 27.91 -7.22
CA LEU A 350 -3.21 26.74 -6.48
C LEU A 350 -2.68 26.86 -5.06
N VAL A 351 -3.56 26.77 -4.08
CA VAL A 351 -3.20 26.64 -2.67
C VAL A 351 -3.63 25.26 -2.20
N SER A 352 -2.64 24.46 -1.82
CA SER A 352 -2.84 23.16 -1.21
C SER A 352 -2.78 23.33 0.31
N ILE A 353 -3.87 23.01 0.99
CA ILE A 353 -4.00 23.10 2.45
C ILE A 353 -3.89 21.68 3.01
N ASP A 354 -2.90 21.44 3.89
CA ASP A 354 -2.77 20.19 4.65
C ASP A 354 -3.33 20.42 6.05
N MET A 355 -4.28 19.59 6.47
CA MET A 355 -4.84 19.66 7.83
C MET A 355 -4.00 18.86 8.83
N ALA A 356 -3.65 19.50 9.95
CA ALA A 356 -2.91 18.85 11.01
C ALA A 356 -3.80 17.83 11.74
N ASN A 357 -3.36 16.56 11.74
CA ASN A 357 -4.03 15.47 12.46
C ASN A 357 -5.52 15.30 12.12
N ALA A 358 -5.92 15.65 10.89
CA ALA A 358 -7.31 15.81 10.42
C ALA A 358 -8.32 14.78 10.99
N PHE A 359 -8.15 13.50 10.66
CA PHE A 359 -9.05 12.42 11.11
C PHE A 359 -9.19 12.32 12.63
N ASN A 360 -8.16 12.65 13.38
CA ASN A 360 -8.15 12.53 14.85
C ASN A 360 -8.71 13.79 15.53
N SER A 361 -8.82 14.90 14.80
CA SER A 361 -9.29 16.19 15.31
C SER A 361 -10.80 16.40 15.16
N VAL A 362 -11.51 15.50 14.46
CA VAL A 362 -12.95 15.60 14.21
C VAL A 362 -13.73 15.64 15.52
N ASP A 363 -14.41 16.75 15.80
CA ASP A 363 -15.25 16.89 16.99
C ASP A 363 -16.56 16.11 16.81
N TRP A 364 -16.89 15.24 17.76
CA TRP A 364 -18.05 14.35 17.64
C TRP A 364 -19.38 15.11 17.72
N THR A 365 -19.47 16.19 18.49
CA THR A 365 -20.69 17.01 18.57
C THR A 365 -20.96 17.64 17.21
N LEU A 366 -19.96 18.33 16.63
CA LEU A 366 -20.08 18.94 15.30
C LEU A 366 -20.37 17.91 14.19
N LEU A 367 -19.75 16.72 14.27
CA LEU A 367 -20.03 15.65 13.31
C LEU A 367 -21.47 15.14 13.43
N ARG A 368 -22.00 14.99 14.65
CA ARG A 368 -23.38 14.56 14.88
C ARG A 368 -24.37 15.58 14.34
N ASP A 369 -24.12 16.87 14.57
CA ASP A 369 -24.95 17.96 14.04
C ASP A 369 -25.00 17.89 12.51
N LYS A 370 -23.84 17.76 11.85
CA LYS A 370 -23.77 17.59 10.39
C LYS A 370 -24.53 16.35 9.91
N ILE A 371 -24.46 15.22 10.61
CA ILE A 371 -25.20 14.00 10.28
C ILE A 371 -26.70 14.16 10.50
N ALA A 372 -27.12 14.88 11.53
CA ALA A 372 -28.53 15.11 11.85
C ALA A 372 -29.25 15.83 10.69
N HIS A 373 -28.56 16.79 10.05
CA HIS A 373 -29.05 17.52 8.87
C HIS A 373 -29.07 16.70 7.57
N LEU A 374 -28.49 15.50 7.53
CA LEU A 374 -28.56 14.65 6.34
C LEU A 374 -29.91 13.93 6.24
N THR A 375 -30.43 13.85 5.01
CA THR A 375 -31.62 13.07 4.65
C THR A 375 -31.28 11.59 4.48
N ILE A 376 -30.86 10.95 5.58
CA ILE A 376 -30.58 9.51 5.66
C ILE A 376 -31.48 8.85 6.73
N PRO A 377 -31.75 7.52 6.64
CA PRO A 377 -32.57 6.81 7.62
C PRO A 377 -32.06 6.94 9.06
N ASP A 378 -32.98 7.11 10.02
CA ASP A 378 -32.64 7.33 11.42
C ASP A 378 -31.93 6.14 12.07
N TYR A 379 -32.23 4.90 11.65
CA TYR A 379 -31.51 3.72 12.15
C TYR A 379 -30.01 3.80 11.84
N LEU A 380 -29.62 4.38 10.69
CA LEU A 380 -28.22 4.61 10.35
C LEU A 380 -27.60 5.71 11.20
N LYS A 381 -28.34 6.81 11.44
CA LYS A 381 -27.87 7.89 12.34
C LYS A 381 -27.59 7.33 13.73
N ASN A 382 -28.54 6.60 14.30
CA ASN A 382 -28.46 6.03 15.64
C ASN A 382 -27.25 5.09 15.81
N ILE A 383 -27.04 4.15 14.88
CA ILE A 383 -25.90 3.23 14.96
C ILE A 383 -24.55 3.95 14.74
N ILE A 384 -24.51 5.00 13.92
CA ILE A 384 -23.32 5.84 13.74
C ILE A 384 -23.02 6.63 15.01
N TYR A 385 -24.03 7.16 15.69
CA TYR A 385 -23.86 7.83 16.98
C TYR A 385 -23.30 6.87 18.03
N SER A 386 -23.87 5.66 18.14
CA SER A 386 -23.35 4.62 19.03
C SER A 386 -21.92 4.17 18.66
N PHE A 387 -21.58 4.15 17.37
CA PHE A 387 -20.22 3.89 16.90
C PHE A 387 -19.24 4.98 17.36
N LEU A 388 -19.67 6.23 17.43
CA LEU A 388 -18.88 7.37 17.90
C LEU A 388 -18.90 7.54 19.42
N GLU A 389 -19.27 6.54 20.22
CA GLU A 389 -19.33 6.68 21.70
C GLU A 389 -18.50 5.61 22.41
N ASP A 390 -18.08 5.88 23.64
CA ASP A 390 -17.37 4.91 24.51
C ASP A 390 -16.21 4.19 23.81
N ARG A 391 -15.43 4.93 23.02
CA ARG A 391 -14.32 4.35 22.28
C ARG A 391 -13.05 4.35 23.13
N THR A 392 -12.36 3.21 23.09
CA THR A 392 -11.11 2.99 23.81
C THR A 392 -10.04 2.49 22.84
N VAL A 393 -8.81 2.96 23.03
CA VAL A 393 -7.63 2.47 22.32
C VAL A 393 -6.64 1.86 23.30
N SER A 394 -5.92 0.83 22.88
CA SER A 394 -4.81 0.27 23.67
C SER A 394 -3.53 0.09 22.85
N MET A 395 -2.41 0.40 23.50
CA MET A 395 -1.06 0.16 22.99
C MET A 395 -0.22 -0.46 24.10
N GLY A 396 0.13 -1.74 23.96
CA GLY A 396 0.80 -2.48 25.04
C GLY A 396 -0.14 -2.64 26.24
N SER A 397 0.32 -2.24 27.42
CA SER A 397 -0.49 -2.19 28.65
C SER A 397 -1.18 -0.84 28.85
N THR A 398 -0.93 0.17 28.01
CA THR A 398 -1.58 1.49 28.11
C THR A 398 -2.92 1.45 27.38
N SER A 399 -3.99 1.88 28.05
CA SER A 399 -5.29 2.14 27.43
C SER A 399 -5.67 3.62 27.60
N ARG A 400 -6.50 4.13 26.68
CA ARG A 400 -7.04 5.48 26.75
C ARG A 400 -8.41 5.53 26.08
N SER A 401 -9.38 6.14 26.75
CA SER A 401 -10.66 6.51 26.14
C SER A 401 -10.57 7.88 25.49
N TYR A 402 -11.31 8.09 24.41
CA TYR A 402 -11.25 9.31 23.62
C TYR A 402 -12.62 9.73 23.14
N SER A 403 -12.76 11.03 22.85
CA SER A 403 -14.04 11.62 22.43
C SER A 403 -13.95 12.56 21.22
N LYS A 404 -12.84 12.45 20.47
CA LYS A 404 -12.63 13.16 19.21
C LYS A 404 -11.94 12.26 18.20
N GLY A 405 -12.25 12.47 16.93
CA GLY A 405 -11.66 11.80 15.80
C GLY A 405 -12.38 10.54 15.36
N VAL A 406 -12.03 10.05 14.18
CA VAL A 406 -12.53 8.81 13.61
C VAL A 406 -11.40 7.77 13.55
N PRO A 407 -11.67 6.50 13.89
CA PRO A 407 -10.62 5.49 14.01
C PRO A 407 -9.94 5.19 12.66
N GLN A 408 -8.63 5.43 12.57
CA GLN A 408 -7.80 5.18 11.38
C GLN A 408 -7.61 3.68 11.12
N GLY A 409 -8.59 3.05 10.48
CA GLY A 409 -8.64 1.61 10.24
C GLY A 409 -10.07 1.05 10.15
N SER A 410 -11.05 1.86 10.56
CA SER A 410 -12.46 1.64 10.23
C SER A 410 -12.73 1.90 8.75
N SER A 411 -13.71 1.16 8.21
CA SER A 411 -14.26 1.38 6.87
C SER A 411 -15.18 2.60 6.83
N LEU A 412 -15.89 2.89 7.93
CA LEU A 412 -16.81 4.01 8.07
C LEU A 412 -16.11 5.35 8.28
N GLY A 413 -14.98 5.35 8.99
CA GLY A 413 -14.22 6.58 9.34
C GLY A 413 -13.97 7.53 8.15
N PRO A 414 -13.51 7.05 6.98
CA PRO A 414 -13.32 7.88 5.80
C PRO A 414 -14.61 8.54 5.25
N LEU A 415 -15.77 7.88 5.35
CA LEU A 415 -17.05 8.48 4.95
C LEU A 415 -17.50 9.57 5.92
N LEU A 416 -17.29 9.35 7.23
CA LEU A 416 -17.58 10.35 8.24
C LEU A 416 -16.72 11.61 8.07
N TRP A 417 -15.46 11.44 7.67
CA TRP A 417 -14.60 12.56 7.28
C TRP A 417 -15.17 13.33 6.06
N ASN A 418 -15.60 12.61 5.02
CA ASN A 418 -16.19 13.25 3.85
C ASN A 418 -17.45 14.05 4.21
N ILE A 419 -18.33 13.52 5.07
CA ILE A 419 -19.50 14.23 5.59
C ILE A 419 -19.05 15.49 6.35
N PHE A 420 -18.03 15.37 7.21
CA PHE A 420 -17.54 16.47 8.03
C PHE A 420 -17.03 17.67 7.22
N VAL A 421 -16.33 17.41 6.12
CA VAL A 421 -15.74 18.44 5.24
C VAL A 421 -16.72 18.90 4.15
N ASN A 422 -17.86 18.23 3.98
CA ASN A 422 -18.74 18.46 2.84
C ASN A 422 -19.27 19.90 2.74
N ASP A 423 -19.63 20.49 3.88
CA ASP A 423 -20.12 21.87 3.97
C ASP A 423 -19.05 22.91 3.62
N LEU A 424 -17.76 22.61 3.80
CA LEU A 424 -16.68 23.47 3.30
C LEU A 424 -16.81 23.66 1.78
N LEU A 425 -17.08 22.57 1.05
CA LEU A 425 -17.19 22.57 -0.41
C LEU A 425 -18.45 23.26 -0.93
N ASN A 426 -19.48 23.39 -0.09
CA ASN A 426 -20.73 24.06 -0.45
C ASN A 426 -20.63 25.60 -0.33
N ASN A 427 -19.51 26.14 0.16
CA ASN A 427 -19.31 27.59 0.20
C ASN A 427 -19.18 28.15 -1.23
N ASN A 428 -20.05 29.10 -1.59
CA ASN A 428 -19.95 29.80 -2.86
C ASN A 428 -18.85 30.86 -2.78
N LEU A 429 -17.69 30.57 -3.36
CA LEU A 429 -16.52 31.47 -3.38
C LEU A 429 -16.44 32.32 -4.67
N GLY A 430 -17.42 32.20 -5.58
CA GLY A 430 -17.44 32.89 -6.87
C GLY A 430 -16.89 32.07 -8.04
N GLU A 431 -17.13 32.53 -9.26
CA GLU A 431 -16.92 31.75 -10.50
C GLU A 431 -15.44 31.54 -10.88
N ASP A 432 -14.56 32.43 -10.46
CA ASP A 432 -13.11 32.33 -10.72
C ASP A 432 -12.36 31.53 -9.65
N ILE A 433 -13.09 30.89 -8.73
CA ILE A 433 -12.55 30.12 -7.63
C ILE A 433 -13.11 28.72 -7.65
N CYS A 434 -12.22 27.74 -7.55
CA CYS A 434 -12.60 26.35 -7.45
C CYS A 434 -12.02 25.73 -6.19
N LEU A 435 -12.89 25.18 -5.35
CA LEU A 435 -12.51 24.42 -4.17
C LEU A 435 -12.79 22.93 -4.39
N GLN A 436 -11.77 22.10 -4.20
CA GLN A 436 -11.91 20.65 -4.27
C GLN A 436 -11.17 19.96 -3.12
N ALA A 437 -11.64 18.77 -2.76
CA ALA A 437 -11.02 17.97 -1.72
C ALA A 437 -10.74 16.54 -2.18
N PHE A 438 -9.63 15.99 -1.70
CA PHE A 438 -9.33 14.58 -1.76
C PHE A 438 -8.94 14.12 -0.35
N ALA A 439 -9.90 13.53 0.37
CA ALA A 439 -9.68 13.20 1.78
C ALA A 439 -9.31 14.48 2.58
N ASP A 440 -8.18 14.48 3.29
CA ASP A 440 -7.65 15.60 4.07
C ASP A 440 -6.88 16.63 3.25
N ASP A 441 -6.57 16.33 1.98
CA ASP A 441 -5.93 17.28 1.06
C ASP A 441 -6.99 18.19 0.44
N ILE A 442 -6.95 19.49 0.78
CA ILE A 442 -7.84 20.51 0.22
C ILE A 442 -7.06 21.37 -0.75
N ILE A 443 -7.62 21.58 -1.94
CA ILE A 443 -7.02 22.41 -2.98
C ILE A 443 -8.01 23.51 -3.36
N ILE A 444 -7.58 24.75 -3.22
CA ILE A 444 -8.26 25.92 -3.77
C ILE A 444 -7.48 26.45 -4.97
N MET A 445 -8.20 26.73 -6.05
CA MET A 445 -7.65 27.30 -7.27
C MET A 445 -8.28 28.64 -7.56
N PHE A 446 -7.46 29.60 -7.97
CA PHE A 446 -7.88 30.94 -8.36
C PHE A 446 -7.50 31.20 -9.82
N SER A 447 -8.43 31.75 -10.58
CA SER A 447 -8.23 32.26 -11.93
C SER A 447 -8.23 33.78 -11.89
N ALA A 448 -7.08 34.43 -12.02
CA ALA A 448 -7.01 35.89 -11.95
C ALA A 448 -5.96 36.47 -12.91
N PRO A 449 -6.13 37.72 -13.37
CA PRO A 449 -5.13 38.43 -14.15
C PRO A 449 -3.84 38.63 -13.32
N ALA A 450 -2.71 38.79 -14.01
CA ALA A 450 -1.40 38.97 -13.39
C ALA A 450 -1.21 40.41 -12.86
N THR A 451 -2.05 40.84 -11.92
CA THR A 451 -2.10 42.21 -11.37
C THR A 451 -1.74 42.24 -9.88
N TYR A 452 -1.36 43.41 -9.36
CA TYR A 452 -1.00 43.58 -7.93
C TYR A 452 -2.17 43.32 -6.97
N GLN A 453 -3.42 43.40 -7.45
CA GLN A 453 -4.63 43.10 -6.67
C GLN A 453 -4.84 41.59 -6.41
N PHE A 454 -3.97 40.74 -6.95
CA PHE A 454 -4.05 39.28 -6.84
C PHE A 454 -4.12 38.79 -5.37
N THR A 455 -3.32 39.39 -4.48
CA THR A 455 -3.31 39.04 -3.05
C THR A 455 -4.64 39.39 -2.38
N GLN A 456 -5.27 40.50 -2.78
CA GLN A 456 -6.56 40.94 -2.25
C GLN A 456 -7.72 40.05 -2.72
N MET A 457 -7.66 39.55 -3.96
CA MET A 457 -8.65 38.58 -4.46
C MET A 457 -8.57 37.25 -3.71
N CYS A 458 -7.36 36.81 -3.33
CA CYS A 458 -7.19 35.55 -2.61
C CYS A 458 -7.52 35.67 -1.11
N SER A 459 -7.37 36.85 -0.49
CA SER A 459 -7.49 36.99 0.97
C SER A 459 -8.89 36.72 1.49
N GLY A 460 -9.95 37.18 0.81
CA GLY A 460 -11.34 36.95 1.23
C GLY A 460 -11.70 35.45 1.29
N PRO A 461 -11.57 34.71 0.18
CA PRO A 461 -11.85 33.27 0.13
C PRO A 461 -10.99 32.45 1.08
N LEU A 462 -9.70 32.79 1.22
CA LEU A 462 -8.83 32.12 2.20
C LEU A 462 -9.25 32.43 3.63
N SER A 463 -9.75 33.63 3.94
CA SER A 463 -10.32 33.96 5.25
C SER A 463 -11.54 33.11 5.53
N THR A 464 -12.49 33.00 4.60
CA THR A 464 -13.69 32.16 4.76
C THR A 464 -13.33 30.70 5.05
N ILE A 465 -12.33 30.15 4.35
CA ILE A 465 -11.84 28.79 4.60
C ILE A 465 -11.19 28.70 5.99
N ASN A 466 -10.37 29.68 6.36
CA ASN A 466 -9.73 29.71 7.67
C ASN A 466 -10.77 29.78 8.81
N ASP A 467 -11.79 30.61 8.65
CA ASP A 467 -12.91 30.75 9.60
C ASP A 467 -13.67 29.42 9.71
N TRP A 468 -13.97 28.76 8.59
CA TRP A 468 -14.58 27.43 8.61
C TRP A 468 -13.70 26.42 9.36
N ILE A 469 -12.39 26.41 9.12
CA ILE A 469 -11.45 25.50 9.81
C ILE A 469 -11.46 25.74 11.32
N HIS A 470 -11.41 27.01 11.74
CA HIS A 470 -11.46 27.38 13.16
C HIS A 470 -12.80 27.01 13.81
N ASN A 471 -13.93 27.31 13.16
CA ASN A 471 -15.26 26.98 13.64
C ASN A 471 -15.46 25.46 13.79
N ASN A 472 -14.82 24.68 12.93
CA ASN A 472 -14.83 23.21 12.99
C ASN A 472 -13.75 22.61 13.92
N LYS A 473 -13.07 23.45 14.73
CA LYS A 473 -12.01 23.05 15.67
C LYS A 473 -10.85 22.27 15.00
N LEU A 474 -10.59 22.54 13.73
CA LEU A 474 -9.48 21.97 12.97
C LEU A 474 -8.26 22.91 12.98
N THR A 475 -7.12 22.42 12.51
CA THR A 475 -5.86 23.19 12.48
C THR A 475 -5.13 22.98 11.17
N ILE A 476 -4.58 24.06 10.60
CA ILE A 476 -3.80 24.02 9.37
C ILE A 476 -2.35 23.62 9.68
N ASN A 477 -1.79 22.73 8.88
CA ASN A 477 -0.36 22.48 8.87
C ASN A 477 0.34 23.45 7.91
N HIS A 478 0.72 24.62 8.42
CA HIS A 478 1.37 25.66 7.61
C HIS A 478 2.67 25.18 6.96
N SER A 479 3.44 24.31 7.63
CA SER A 479 4.73 23.80 7.11
C SER A 479 4.61 22.92 5.87
N LYS A 480 3.42 22.34 5.65
CA LYS A 480 3.14 21.46 4.51
C LYS A 480 2.16 22.05 3.51
N SER A 481 1.43 23.09 3.90
CA SER A 481 0.54 23.79 2.99
C SER A 481 1.40 24.57 1.97
N VAL A 482 1.02 24.51 0.70
CA VAL A 482 1.84 25.03 -0.40
C VAL A 482 1.01 25.96 -1.26
N PHE A 483 1.57 27.13 -1.52
CA PHE A 483 1.10 28.07 -2.54
C PHE A 483 1.92 27.88 -3.82
N THR A 484 1.25 27.67 -4.96
CA THR A 484 1.89 27.47 -6.26
C THR A 484 1.19 28.30 -7.34
N ILE A 485 1.97 29.06 -8.12
CA ILE A 485 1.46 29.71 -9.34
C ILE A 485 1.78 28.81 -10.53
N LEU A 486 0.74 28.37 -11.24
CA LEU A 486 0.87 27.68 -12.51
C LEU A 486 1.04 28.72 -13.61
N ALA A 487 2.27 29.17 -13.81
CA ALA A 487 2.60 30.14 -14.84
C ALA A 487 2.29 29.57 -16.25
N ASN A 488 1.77 30.41 -17.15
CA ASN A 488 1.44 30.06 -18.53
C ASN A 488 2.63 29.59 -19.41
N ARG A 489 3.85 29.56 -18.86
CA ARG A 489 5.00 28.92 -19.50
C ARG A 489 4.77 27.43 -19.44
N ARG A 490 4.63 26.78 -20.61
CA ARG A 490 4.49 25.32 -20.78
C ARG A 490 5.24 24.61 -19.64
N PRO A 491 4.56 24.17 -18.56
CA PRO A 491 5.22 23.33 -17.61
C PRO A 491 5.53 22.09 -18.44
N GLN A 492 6.80 21.89 -18.78
CA GLN A 492 7.25 20.56 -19.19
C GLN A 492 7.08 19.74 -17.92
N LEU A 493 5.85 19.29 -17.65
CA LEU A 493 5.56 18.29 -16.64
C LEU A 493 6.62 17.22 -16.86
N GLU A 494 7.46 16.97 -15.87
CA GLU A 494 8.52 16.02 -16.10
C GLU A 494 7.89 14.65 -16.35
N PHE A 495 8.26 14.03 -17.47
CA PHE A 495 7.69 12.77 -17.89
C PHE A 495 8.74 11.66 -17.82
N PRO A 496 8.42 10.49 -17.24
CA PRO A 496 7.33 10.31 -16.28
C PRO A 496 7.56 11.19 -15.03
N PRO A 497 6.52 11.42 -14.19
CA PRO A 497 6.62 12.25 -12.99
C PRO A 497 7.87 11.92 -12.16
N ARG A 498 8.56 12.93 -11.64
CA ARG A 498 9.82 12.79 -10.87
C ARG A 498 9.74 11.70 -9.81
N THR A 499 8.63 11.66 -9.08
CA THR A 499 8.33 10.67 -8.04
C THR A 499 8.29 9.25 -8.60
N ASN A 500 7.50 9.02 -9.66
CA ASN A 500 7.39 7.74 -10.35
C ASN A 500 8.76 7.28 -10.88
N ASN A 501 9.49 8.16 -11.54
CA ASN A 501 10.83 7.87 -12.07
C ASN A 501 11.80 7.48 -10.93
N ARG A 502 11.86 8.28 -9.86
CA ARG A 502 12.74 8.02 -8.71
C ARG A 502 12.41 6.69 -8.01
N GLN A 503 11.13 6.41 -7.77
CA GLN A 503 10.72 5.16 -7.11
C GLN A 503 11.00 3.93 -7.98
N SER A 504 10.61 3.96 -9.26
CA SER A 504 10.83 2.86 -10.20
C SER A 504 12.33 2.58 -10.40
N THR A 505 13.15 3.61 -10.58
CA THR A 505 14.62 3.48 -10.69
C THR A 505 15.24 2.91 -9.42
N GLN A 506 14.82 3.36 -8.23
CA GLN A 506 15.29 2.81 -6.96
C GLN A 506 15.01 1.32 -6.83
N ILE A 507 13.79 0.87 -7.16
CA ILE A 507 13.42 -0.55 -7.12
C ILE A 507 14.22 -1.32 -8.18
N MET A 508 14.37 -0.76 -9.39
CA MET A 508 15.15 -1.35 -10.47
C MET A 508 16.62 -1.55 -10.08
N HIS A 509 17.24 -0.55 -9.43
CA HIS A 509 18.61 -0.64 -8.94
C HIS A 509 18.77 -1.67 -7.82
N LYS A 510 17.74 -1.88 -6.99
CA LYS A 510 17.76 -2.97 -5.99
C LYS A 510 17.66 -4.34 -6.68
N LEU A 511 16.78 -4.48 -7.68
CA LEU A 511 16.66 -5.70 -8.48
C LEU A 511 17.99 -6.05 -9.15
N THR A 512 18.62 -5.09 -9.84
CA THR A 512 19.88 -5.35 -10.53
C THR A 512 21.00 -5.80 -9.59
N ARG A 513 20.99 -5.37 -8.31
CA ARG A 513 21.98 -5.80 -7.31
C ARG A 513 21.81 -7.25 -6.87
N ILE A 514 20.57 -7.75 -6.81
CA ILE A 514 20.26 -9.15 -6.42
C ILE A 514 20.21 -10.09 -7.63
N THR A 515 20.60 -9.60 -8.80
CA THR A 515 20.62 -10.35 -10.05
C THR A 515 21.93 -10.12 -10.79
N ARG A 516 22.84 -11.10 -10.73
CA ARG A 516 24.05 -11.11 -11.56
C ARG A 516 23.85 -12.02 -12.77
N VAL A 517 24.78 -11.92 -13.72
CA VAL A 517 24.79 -12.74 -14.95
C VAL A 517 24.81 -14.22 -14.58
N THR A 518 25.68 -14.62 -13.64
CA THR A 518 25.92 -16.03 -13.28
C THR A 518 25.08 -16.54 -12.11
N TRP A 519 24.32 -15.70 -11.40
CA TRP A 519 23.48 -16.11 -10.26
C TRP A 519 22.48 -15.02 -9.86
N GLY A 520 21.39 -15.39 -9.17
CA GLY A 520 20.40 -14.45 -8.62
C GLY A 520 18.97 -14.89 -8.92
N LEU A 521 18.01 -13.97 -8.80
CA LEU A 521 16.59 -14.28 -9.03
C LEU A 521 16.34 -14.89 -10.42
N ASN A 522 15.40 -15.83 -10.49
CA ASN A 522 14.91 -16.39 -11.74
C ASN A 522 14.33 -15.27 -12.65
N PRO A 523 14.70 -15.19 -13.94
CA PRO A 523 14.15 -14.20 -14.88
C PRO A 523 12.63 -14.09 -14.91
N ILE A 524 11.90 -15.20 -14.74
CA ILE A 524 10.44 -15.23 -14.67
C ILE A 524 9.93 -14.37 -13.50
N ILE A 525 10.54 -14.53 -12.32
CA ILE A 525 10.19 -13.75 -11.13
C ILE A 525 10.49 -12.26 -11.36
N LYS A 526 11.62 -11.94 -12.00
CA LYS A 526 11.95 -10.55 -12.33
C LYS A 526 10.96 -9.92 -13.31
N LYS A 527 10.57 -10.66 -14.35
CA LYS A 527 9.61 -10.22 -15.36
C LYS A 527 8.29 -9.82 -14.69
N GLU A 528 7.80 -10.65 -13.80
CA GLU A 528 6.57 -10.40 -13.08
C GLU A 528 6.68 -9.23 -12.08
N ILE A 529 7.81 -9.10 -11.35
CA ILE A 529 8.07 -7.92 -10.52
C ILE A 529 8.08 -6.65 -11.37
N TYR A 530 8.74 -6.70 -12.52
CA TYR A 530 8.77 -5.58 -13.46
C TYR A 530 7.35 -5.21 -13.89
N LYS A 531 6.57 -6.15 -14.44
CA LYS A 531 5.22 -5.90 -14.98
C LYS A 531 4.22 -5.43 -13.92
N ARG A 532 4.26 -6.01 -12.71
CA ARG A 532 3.25 -5.74 -11.67
C ARG A 532 3.61 -4.58 -10.75
N VAL A 533 4.89 -4.22 -10.64
CA VAL A 533 5.35 -3.19 -9.71
C VAL A 533 5.96 -2.02 -10.46
N ILE A 534 7.05 -2.26 -11.19
CA ILE A 534 7.85 -1.17 -11.78
C ILE A 534 7.08 -0.51 -12.91
N GLU A 535 6.55 -1.28 -13.84
CA GLU A 535 5.74 -0.76 -14.94
C GLU A 535 4.56 0.03 -14.38
N LYS A 536 3.85 -0.50 -13.37
CA LYS A 536 2.70 0.18 -12.76
C LYS A 536 3.06 1.50 -12.08
N ILE A 537 4.17 1.56 -11.34
CA ILE A 537 4.68 2.81 -10.75
C ILE A 537 5.08 3.80 -11.86
N LEU A 538 5.79 3.32 -12.88
CA LEU A 538 6.30 4.14 -13.96
C LEU A 538 5.17 4.75 -14.81
N THR A 539 4.12 3.97 -15.07
CA THR A 539 2.95 4.38 -15.86
C THR A 539 1.84 5.02 -15.03
N TYR A 540 2.01 5.23 -13.72
CA TYR A 540 0.94 5.77 -12.89
C TYR A 540 0.56 7.20 -13.33
N GLY A 541 -0.75 7.45 -13.49
CA GLY A 541 -1.32 8.72 -13.93
C GLY A 541 -1.01 9.10 -15.38
N PHE A 542 -0.70 8.12 -16.24
CA PHE A 542 -0.35 8.34 -17.65
C PHE A 542 -1.40 9.17 -18.40
N GLU A 543 -2.67 9.08 -18.00
CA GLU A 543 -3.81 9.82 -18.52
C GLU A 543 -3.58 11.34 -18.49
N LEU A 544 -2.84 11.84 -17.50
CA LEU A 544 -2.61 13.27 -17.29
C LEU A 544 -1.42 13.80 -18.08
N TRP A 545 -0.39 12.96 -18.24
CA TRP A 545 0.97 13.40 -18.57
C TRP A 545 1.51 12.80 -19.87
N TYR A 546 1.03 11.62 -20.30
CA TYR A 546 1.51 10.99 -21.53
C TYR A 546 0.83 11.60 -22.75
N ASN A 547 1.63 12.02 -23.74
CA ASN A 547 1.14 12.70 -24.95
C ASN A 547 1.72 12.12 -26.24
N ASP A 548 2.30 10.93 -26.17
CA ASP A 548 2.92 10.21 -27.28
C ASP A 548 3.99 10.99 -28.07
N SER A 549 4.65 11.96 -27.44
CA SER A 549 5.76 12.67 -28.09
C SER A 549 7.01 11.79 -28.20
N ALA A 550 7.75 11.92 -29.30
CA ALA A 550 8.99 11.18 -29.54
C ALA A 550 9.99 11.29 -28.37
N ARG A 551 10.12 12.48 -27.78
CA ARG A 551 10.99 12.73 -26.61
C ARG A 551 10.54 11.93 -25.38
N GLN A 552 9.24 11.86 -25.10
CA GLN A 552 8.70 11.05 -23.99
C GLN A 552 8.94 9.56 -24.25
N ASN A 553 8.62 9.08 -25.46
CA ASN A 553 8.75 7.67 -25.84
C ASN A 553 10.20 7.18 -25.70
N ILE A 554 11.17 7.95 -26.20
CA ILE A 554 12.61 7.62 -26.06
C ILE A 554 13.01 7.52 -24.58
N LYS A 555 12.57 8.46 -23.74
CA LYS A 555 12.93 8.48 -22.32
C LYS A 555 12.31 7.28 -21.57
N LEU A 556 11.05 6.95 -21.85
CA LEU A 556 10.39 5.80 -21.25
C LEU A 556 11.05 4.48 -21.66
N CYS A 557 11.38 4.32 -22.95
CA CYS A 557 12.10 3.15 -23.43
C CYS A 557 13.49 3.01 -22.79
N LYS A 558 14.22 4.13 -22.60
CA LYS A 558 15.50 4.13 -21.88
C LYS A 558 15.36 3.63 -20.43
N LEU A 559 14.29 4.04 -19.73
CA LEU A 559 14.01 3.58 -18.36
C LEU A 559 13.64 2.08 -18.33
N GLN A 560 12.79 1.65 -19.26
CA GLN A 560 12.40 0.24 -19.39
C GLN A 560 13.61 -0.66 -19.71
N ARG A 561 14.51 -0.21 -20.58
CA ARG A 561 15.70 -0.96 -21.01
C ARG A 561 16.55 -1.46 -19.83
N ILE A 562 16.67 -0.67 -18.77
CA ILE A 562 17.40 -1.07 -17.53
C ILE A 562 16.77 -2.34 -16.93
N GLY A 563 15.44 -2.41 -16.89
CA GLY A 563 14.72 -3.58 -16.40
C GLY A 563 14.82 -4.77 -17.33
N LEU A 564 14.71 -4.56 -18.64
CA LEU A 564 14.82 -5.64 -19.61
C LEU A 564 16.20 -6.29 -19.58
N LEU A 565 17.28 -5.51 -19.53
CA LEU A 565 18.65 -6.02 -19.35
C LEU A 565 18.79 -6.87 -18.07
N SER A 566 18.12 -6.46 -16.98
CA SER A 566 18.13 -7.23 -15.73
C SER A 566 17.37 -8.55 -15.86
N ILE A 567 16.26 -8.57 -16.60
CA ILE A 567 15.44 -9.75 -16.86
C ILE A 567 16.20 -10.73 -17.73
N THR A 568 16.67 -10.28 -18.89
CA THR A 568 17.33 -11.12 -19.90
C THR A 568 18.75 -11.54 -19.52
N LYS A 569 19.39 -10.79 -18.61
CA LYS A 569 20.82 -10.93 -18.25
C LYS A 569 21.77 -10.74 -19.44
N SER A 570 21.32 -10.06 -20.50
CA SER A 570 22.13 -9.83 -21.69
C SER A 570 23.14 -8.70 -21.50
N TYR A 571 24.11 -8.61 -22.42
CA TYR A 571 25.08 -7.51 -22.44
C TYR A 571 24.39 -6.16 -22.67
N ARG A 572 25.02 -5.08 -22.20
CA ARG A 572 24.51 -3.70 -22.36
C ARG A 572 24.46 -3.24 -23.83
N THR A 573 25.18 -3.92 -24.71
CA THR A 573 25.29 -3.65 -26.16
C THR A 573 24.11 -4.19 -26.96
N VAL A 574 23.35 -5.17 -26.44
CA VAL A 574 22.22 -5.78 -27.14
C VAL A 574 21.16 -4.75 -27.51
N SER A 575 20.64 -4.77 -28.75
CA SER A 575 19.63 -3.81 -29.21
C SER A 575 18.37 -3.82 -28.32
N SER A 576 17.65 -2.70 -28.23
CA SER A 576 16.42 -2.65 -27.42
C SER A 576 15.33 -3.56 -27.99
N ASP A 577 15.30 -3.71 -29.32
CA ASP A 577 14.31 -4.53 -30.02
C ASP A 577 14.46 -6.01 -29.67
N ALA A 578 15.71 -6.51 -29.65
CA ALA A 578 16.00 -7.85 -29.17
C ALA A 578 15.59 -8.05 -27.70
N LEU A 579 15.77 -7.03 -26.85
CA LEU A 579 15.35 -7.13 -25.43
C LEU A 579 13.84 -7.26 -25.26
N TYR A 580 13.03 -6.59 -26.08
CA TYR A 580 11.58 -6.69 -26.02
C TYR A 580 11.12 -8.11 -26.34
N ILE A 581 11.70 -8.71 -27.39
CA ILE A 581 11.41 -10.07 -27.83
C ILE A 581 11.86 -11.08 -26.77
N LEU A 582 13.13 -11.02 -26.34
CA LEU A 582 13.70 -11.94 -25.36
C LEU A 582 12.90 -11.89 -24.05
N ALA A 583 12.67 -10.70 -23.50
CA ALA A 583 11.91 -10.56 -22.27
C ALA A 583 10.42 -10.88 -22.45
N GLY A 584 9.90 -10.86 -23.68
CA GLY A 584 8.47 -10.93 -24.01
C GLY A 584 7.70 -9.81 -23.32
N ILE A 585 8.20 -8.58 -23.40
CA ILE A 585 7.60 -7.36 -22.82
C ILE A 585 7.53 -6.30 -23.92
N PRO A 586 6.36 -5.67 -24.14
CA PRO A 586 6.21 -4.56 -25.08
C PRO A 586 7.18 -3.41 -24.83
N PRO A 587 7.54 -2.63 -25.85
CA PRO A 587 7.92 -1.24 -25.65
C PRO A 587 6.84 -0.52 -24.83
N ILE A 588 7.25 0.13 -23.74
CA ILE A 588 6.32 0.71 -22.77
C ILE A 588 5.42 1.80 -23.36
N HIS A 589 5.90 2.54 -24.36
CA HIS A 589 5.11 3.57 -25.03
C HIS A 589 3.93 2.96 -25.80
N ILE A 590 4.11 1.81 -26.46
CA ILE A 590 3.02 1.07 -27.11
C ILE A 590 1.97 0.63 -26.07
N THR A 591 2.42 0.11 -24.92
CA THR A 591 1.50 -0.22 -23.81
C THR A 591 0.71 0.99 -23.35
N LEU A 592 1.33 2.16 -23.28
CA LEU A 592 0.66 3.40 -22.86
C LEU A 592 -0.31 3.95 -23.92
N GLN A 593 0.07 3.93 -25.20
CA GLN A 593 -0.82 4.28 -26.31
C GLN A 593 -2.11 3.45 -26.27
N ASN A 594 -1.97 2.13 -26.08
CA ASN A 594 -3.11 1.23 -25.94
C ASN A 594 -3.97 1.56 -24.72
N ARG A 595 -3.35 1.86 -23.58
CA ARG A 595 -4.09 2.24 -22.36
C ARG A 595 -4.81 3.58 -22.49
N ILE A 596 -4.23 4.56 -23.20
CA ILE A 596 -4.90 5.83 -23.51
C ILE A 596 -6.17 5.55 -24.31
N LYS A 597 -6.07 4.76 -25.39
CA LYS A 597 -7.24 4.41 -26.21
C LYS A 597 -8.35 3.77 -25.38
N LEU A 598 -8.00 2.82 -24.51
CA LEU A 598 -8.96 2.21 -23.59
C LEU A 598 -9.55 3.21 -22.59
N TYR A 599 -8.76 4.17 -22.11
CA TYR A 599 -9.25 5.25 -21.24
C TYR A 599 -10.27 6.15 -21.97
N HIS A 600 -9.98 6.57 -23.20
CA HIS A 600 -10.93 7.35 -24.01
C HIS A 600 -12.24 6.60 -24.24
N LEU A 601 -12.15 5.31 -24.60
CA LEU A 601 -13.30 4.46 -24.87
C LEU A 601 -14.14 4.17 -23.60
N CYS A 602 -13.49 3.69 -22.54
CA CYS A 602 -14.19 3.18 -21.36
C CYS A 602 -14.60 4.28 -20.37
N TYR A 603 -13.74 5.29 -20.20
CA TYR A 603 -13.91 6.34 -19.20
C TYR A 603 -14.45 7.64 -19.79
N LEU A 604 -13.87 8.15 -20.88
CA LEU A 604 -14.35 9.38 -21.51
C LEU A 604 -15.56 9.17 -22.42
N LYS A 605 -15.93 7.90 -22.68
CA LYS A 605 -17.04 7.54 -23.58
C LYS A 605 -16.91 8.19 -24.95
N GLN A 606 -15.71 8.11 -25.52
CA GLN A 606 -15.39 8.61 -26.86
C GLN A 606 -15.12 7.45 -27.81
N ASP A 607 -15.47 7.61 -29.08
CA ASP A 607 -15.13 6.65 -30.13
C ASP A 607 -13.61 6.62 -30.36
N VAL A 608 -13.05 5.43 -30.56
CA VAL A 608 -11.61 5.26 -30.75
C VAL A 608 -11.31 4.25 -31.85
N SER A 609 -10.29 4.53 -32.67
CA SER A 609 -9.73 3.54 -33.59
C SER A 609 -8.55 2.80 -32.98
N ILE A 610 -8.68 1.48 -32.84
CA ILE A 610 -7.63 0.56 -32.38
C ILE A 610 -7.29 -0.37 -33.53
N GLN A 611 -6.04 -0.33 -34.00
CA GLN A 611 -5.54 -1.16 -35.11
C GLN A 611 -6.39 -1.07 -36.41
N GLY A 612 -6.98 0.11 -36.68
CA GLY A 612 -7.82 0.32 -37.87
C GLY A 612 -9.29 -0.07 -37.69
N ILE A 613 -9.66 -0.68 -36.56
CA ILE A 613 -11.06 -0.99 -36.21
C ILE A 613 -11.61 0.15 -35.36
N ALA A 614 -12.77 0.68 -35.73
CA ALA A 614 -13.49 1.67 -34.93
C ALA A 614 -14.26 0.97 -33.80
N TYR A 615 -14.16 1.51 -32.59
CA TYR A 615 -14.89 1.04 -31.42
C TYR A 615 -15.74 2.19 -30.89
N SER A 616 -17.04 1.93 -30.71
CA SER A 616 -17.94 2.85 -30.02
C SER A 616 -18.16 2.41 -28.57
N PRO A 617 -18.18 3.33 -27.58
CA PRO A 617 -18.42 2.99 -26.18
C PRO A 617 -19.71 2.22 -25.90
N MET A 618 -20.73 2.35 -26.76
CA MET A 618 -22.00 1.65 -26.63
C MET A 618 -21.94 0.18 -27.08
N GLU A 619 -20.97 -0.17 -27.94
CA GLU A 619 -20.84 -1.51 -28.54
C GLU A 619 -19.87 -2.42 -27.76
N VAL A 620 -19.18 -1.85 -26.77
CA VAL A 620 -18.09 -2.52 -26.07
C VAL A 620 -18.61 -3.11 -24.76
N GLU A 621 -19.12 -4.34 -24.82
CA GLU A 621 -19.52 -5.12 -23.63
C GLU A 621 -18.32 -5.51 -22.75
N SER A 622 -17.13 -5.64 -23.34
CA SER A 622 -15.90 -6.00 -22.64
C SER A 622 -14.67 -5.28 -23.23
N ILE A 623 -13.67 -4.99 -22.38
CA ILE A 623 -12.46 -4.28 -22.78
C ILE A 623 -11.75 -5.09 -23.88
N PRO A 624 -11.58 -4.56 -25.10
CA PRO A 624 -10.95 -5.31 -26.18
C PRO A 624 -9.53 -5.70 -25.79
N THR A 625 -9.25 -7.00 -25.82
CA THR A 625 -7.89 -7.52 -25.61
C THR A 625 -7.04 -7.15 -26.81
N ILE A 626 -6.20 -6.13 -26.64
CA ILE A 626 -5.23 -5.75 -27.65
C ILE A 626 -4.08 -6.75 -27.55
N ASP A 627 -4.09 -7.74 -28.45
CA ASP A 627 -2.97 -8.65 -28.57
C ASP A 627 -1.70 -7.87 -28.94
N PRO A 628 -0.58 -8.13 -28.24
CA PRO A 628 0.66 -7.51 -28.62
C PRO A 628 1.08 -8.00 -30.02
N PRO A 629 1.75 -7.14 -30.82
CA PRO A 629 2.10 -7.47 -32.20
C PRO A 629 3.03 -8.68 -32.38
N TRP A 630 3.59 -9.26 -31.31
CA TRP A 630 4.47 -10.44 -31.34
C TRP A 630 3.80 -11.76 -30.92
N ASN A 631 2.51 -11.96 -31.20
CA ASN A 631 1.87 -13.28 -31.00
C ASN A 631 2.41 -14.38 -31.94
N ARG A 632 3.45 -14.12 -32.74
CA ARG A 632 4.26 -15.14 -33.43
C ARG A 632 5.59 -15.33 -32.69
N PHE A 633 5.73 -16.51 -32.07
CA PHE A 633 6.90 -17.04 -31.34
C PHE A 633 7.21 -16.45 -29.95
N ARG A 634 7.05 -17.28 -28.91
CA ARG A 634 7.48 -16.99 -27.54
C ARG A 634 8.72 -17.82 -27.22
N ILE A 635 9.87 -17.18 -27.03
CA ILE A 635 11.06 -17.87 -26.49
C ILE A 635 10.74 -18.29 -25.04
N THR A 636 10.58 -19.59 -24.81
CA THR A 636 10.35 -20.13 -23.48
C THR A 636 11.66 -20.12 -22.69
N TRP A 637 11.65 -19.51 -21.50
CA TRP A 637 12.79 -19.43 -20.58
C TRP A 637 13.04 -20.76 -19.84
N ASN A 638 12.88 -21.90 -20.53
CA ASN A 638 13.05 -23.25 -19.96
C ASN A 638 14.52 -23.64 -19.74
N ILE A 639 15.47 -22.76 -20.05
CA ILE A 639 16.93 -22.94 -19.84
C ILE A 639 17.28 -23.27 -18.37
N TYR A 640 16.39 -22.95 -17.43
CA TYR A 640 16.60 -23.22 -15.99
C TYR A 640 15.98 -24.54 -15.50
N ASN A 641 15.26 -25.27 -16.37
CA ASN A 641 14.88 -26.65 -16.10
C ASN A 641 16.00 -27.53 -16.70
N ASN A 642 16.61 -28.38 -15.88
CA ASN A 642 17.71 -29.26 -16.30
C ASN A 642 17.33 -30.31 -17.36
N ASP A 643 16.07 -30.35 -17.82
CA ASP A 643 15.50 -31.43 -18.64
C ASP A 643 15.04 -30.97 -20.03
N VAL A 644 15.78 -30.08 -20.72
CA VAL A 644 15.36 -29.67 -22.08
C VAL A 644 16.36 -30.08 -23.15
N ARG A 645 15.98 -31.11 -23.91
CA ARG A 645 16.42 -31.35 -25.29
C ARG A 645 15.83 -30.25 -26.19
N CYS A 646 16.35 -29.03 -26.15
CA CYS A 646 15.91 -27.95 -27.04
C CYS A 646 17.07 -27.23 -27.70
N VAL A 647 16.83 -26.88 -28.96
CA VAL A 647 17.59 -25.90 -29.74
C VAL A 647 17.66 -24.58 -28.95
N THR A 648 18.85 -24.27 -28.45
CA THR A 648 19.18 -22.96 -27.86
C THR A 648 19.59 -21.98 -28.97
N ILE A 649 19.31 -20.69 -28.80
CA ILE A 649 19.70 -19.64 -29.75
C ILE A 649 20.47 -18.58 -28.98
N PHE A 650 21.70 -18.27 -29.40
CA PHE A 650 22.57 -17.28 -28.77
C PHE A 650 22.93 -16.17 -29.75
N THR A 651 22.48 -14.94 -29.49
CA THR A 651 22.88 -13.78 -30.30
C THR A 651 24.06 -13.07 -29.64
N ASP A 652 25.24 -13.16 -30.25
CA ASP A 652 26.28 -12.17 -30.06
C ASP A 652 25.87 -10.89 -30.82
N GLY A 653 25.57 -9.81 -30.10
CA GLY A 653 25.21 -8.52 -30.68
C GLY A 653 26.42 -7.74 -31.22
N SER A 654 27.34 -8.42 -31.89
CA SER A 654 28.53 -7.83 -32.48
C SER A 654 28.18 -7.14 -33.80
N LYS A 655 28.69 -5.92 -33.97
CA LYS A 655 28.61 -5.20 -35.24
C LYS A 655 29.84 -5.60 -36.05
N LEU A 656 29.64 -6.32 -37.14
CA LEU A 656 30.63 -6.46 -38.20
C LEU A 656 30.12 -5.59 -39.36
N ASP A 657 30.82 -4.48 -39.59
CA ASP A 657 30.77 -3.61 -40.78
C ASP A 657 29.44 -3.54 -41.59
N ASN A 658 28.36 -3.08 -40.93
CA ASN A 658 27.00 -2.84 -41.48
C ASN A 658 26.36 -4.06 -42.20
N PRO A 659 25.32 -4.76 -41.67
CA PRO A 659 24.38 -4.44 -40.57
C PRO A 659 24.69 -5.22 -39.27
N THR A 660 23.76 -5.21 -38.30
CA THR A 660 23.90 -5.97 -37.04
C THR A 660 23.77 -7.46 -37.34
N GLY A 661 24.87 -8.21 -37.24
CA GLY A 661 24.84 -9.66 -37.40
C GLY A 661 24.14 -10.33 -36.21
N CYS A 662 23.42 -11.42 -36.46
CA CYS A 662 23.04 -12.36 -35.41
C CYS A 662 23.57 -13.75 -35.74
N ALA A 663 24.25 -14.37 -34.79
CA ALA A 663 24.58 -15.79 -34.85
C ALA A 663 23.42 -16.60 -34.26
N LEU A 664 23.17 -17.78 -34.81
CA LEU A 664 22.34 -18.83 -34.23
C LEU A 664 23.27 -20.02 -34.00
N VAL A 665 23.22 -20.63 -32.81
CA VAL A 665 24.07 -21.77 -32.45
C VAL A 665 23.19 -22.80 -31.77
N VAL A 666 22.97 -23.93 -32.45
CA VAL A 666 22.15 -25.05 -31.97
C VAL A 666 23.01 -25.95 -31.10
N PHE A 667 22.56 -26.23 -29.87
CA PHE A 667 23.18 -27.24 -29.02
C PHE A 667 22.28 -28.47 -28.91
N ILE A 668 22.88 -29.65 -29.07
CA ILE A 668 22.27 -30.96 -28.82
C ILE A 668 23.13 -31.66 -27.75
N ASP A 669 22.52 -32.03 -26.62
CA ASP A 669 23.18 -32.71 -25.50
C ASP A 669 24.46 -32.01 -24.99
N GLY A 670 24.49 -30.67 -25.05
CA GLY A 670 25.62 -29.85 -24.61
C GLY A 670 26.76 -29.71 -25.64
N HIS A 671 26.61 -30.31 -26.82
CA HIS A 671 27.52 -30.15 -27.95
C HIS A 671 26.93 -29.21 -29.01
N GLU A 672 27.76 -28.36 -29.59
CA GLU A 672 27.37 -27.51 -30.72
C GLU A 672 27.10 -28.42 -31.94
N ALA A 673 25.86 -28.41 -32.41
CA ALA A 673 25.42 -29.22 -33.54
C ALA A 673 25.46 -28.42 -34.86
N GLU A 674 25.14 -27.12 -34.82
CA GLU A 674 25.03 -26.29 -36.01
C GLU A 674 25.15 -24.80 -35.65
N HIS A 675 25.73 -23.99 -36.54
CA HIS A 675 25.69 -22.53 -36.41
C HIS A 675 25.40 -21.82 -37.73
N MET A 676 24.70 -20.70 -37.65
CA MET A 676 24.36 -19.85 -38.80
C MET A 676 24.61 -18.38 -38.48
N LEU A 677 25.28 -17.67 -39.39
CA LEU A 677 25.54 -16.24 -39.31
C LEU A 677 24.54 -15.50 -40.21
N CYS A 678 23.70 -14.65 -39.63
CA CYS A 678 22.73 -13.82 -40.36
C CYS A 678 23.17 -12.37 -40.38
N SER A 679 23.22 -11.77 -41.57
CA SER A 679 23.57 -10.36 -41.78
C SER A 679 22.39 -9.38 -41.59
N SER A 680 21.16 -9.87 -41.32
CA SER A 680 19.96 -9.02 -41.21
C SER A 680 18.86 -9.69 -40.38
N ILE A 681 18.27 -8.96 -39.43
CA ILE A 681 17.10 -9.40 -38.63
C ILE A 681 15.81 -9.43 -39.48
N TYR A 682 15.78 -8.77 -40.64
CA TYR A 682 14.58 -8.66 -41.49
C TYR A 682 14.31 -9.88 -42.37
N SER A 683 15.18 -10.90 -42.36
CA SER A 683 15.08 -12.05 -43.27
C SER A 683 14.23 -13.21 -42.76
N PHE A 684 13.55 -13.08 -41.61
CA PHE A 684 12.65 -14.13 -41.11
C PHE A 684 11.28 -14.08 -41.81
N THR A 685 11.26 -14.53 -43.06
CA THR A 685 10.05 -15.09 -43.68
C THR A 685 10.26 -16.61 -43.67
N VAL A 686 9.57 -17.33 -42.80
CA VAL A 686 9.67 -18.79 -42.74
C VAL A 686 8.58 -19.37 -43.64
N VAL A 687 9.01 -20.16 -44.62
CA VAL A 687 8.19 -21.17 -45.34
C VAL A 687 7.85 -22.29 -44.38
#